data_AF-A0A8J5LJS3-F1
#
_entry.id   AF-A0A8J5LJS3-F1
#
_cell.length_a   1.000
_cell.length_b   1.000
_cell.length_c   1.000
_cell.angle_alpha   90.00
_cell.angle_beta   90.00
_cell.angle_gamma   90.00
#
_symmetry.space_group_name_H-M   'P 1'
#
loop_
_entity.id
_entity.type
_entity.pdbx_description
1 polymer ?
#
loop_
_entity_poly.entity_id
_entity_poly.type
_entity_poly.pdbx_seq_one_letter_code
_entity_poly.pdbx_strand_id
1 'polypeptide(L)'
;MARRKIKALFVCLCLSALLPLPASSLFFNFDDFSQASNSLLLLQSDASRDGSRIVLTKDPMQYSTGRVEYAERLRLWDSGTGELTDFTTSFSFVIDSSNKSEFADGLAFFLSSEQTTPSYSRGGFLGVFTNRSVSVPAAIKVAVVAVEFDTFSNDWDPPGVHLGIDVDSIASNLTVSWNADIRDGKTATAWVNYDSKAHNLSVLVSYGLDPTTGLPSATALSFVVDLRKLLPEKVAIGFSATTGNLTETHSLLSWSFNSTLKEVKKVPTVAIAASIAAGVTAFVAVAGFIWWFIMKRKPPVSDVVDDQDDDDDENDAIDGKFERESGPKRYPYQELALATRNFAEEGKLGAGGFGSVYRGRLSGEDVAIKRLSKEGKQGKKEYITEVTIISRLRHRNLVQLLGWCHGRGGEFLLVYEFMPNGSLDSHLHRSAECLQWPARHKAALGLASALFYLHHECEPGVVHRDVKPSNVMLDSAFNAKLGDFGLARLVANDGQFLQTTLLAGTLPYMAPEYYHDGKASKETDVYSFGIVALEIASGRRPMTDATLLVERVWELYGKGAILEAADERLAGDFDRKEMERVMVVGLWCAHPDCKLRPTIQQAFNVLTMEKELPSLPLARPRPMYHQPSFNSASASTKFLSWAMNGTGSTTASASLVSSLATTTIAAPTELEAN
;
A
#
# COMPACT_ATOMS: atom_id res chain seq x y z
N MET A 1 -40.54 38.45 -25.93
CA MET A 1 -39.55 38.50 -24.83
C MET A 1 -38.92 37.12 -24.52
N ALA A 2 -38.73 36.24 -25.53
CA ALA A 2 -38.29 34.84 -25.31
C ALA A 2 -36.99 34.45 -26.06
N ARG A 3 -36.36 35.35 -26.83
CA ARG A 3 -35.13 35.06 -27.60
C ARG A 3 -33.82 35.57 -26.96
N ARG A 4 -33.89 36.21 -25.78
CA ARG A 4 -32.71 36.76 -25.08
C ARG A 4 -32.20 35.90 -23.91
N LYS A 5 -32.94 34.88 -23.46
CA LYS A 5 -32.53 33.99 -22.36
C LYS A 5 -31.61 32.83 -22.77
N ILE A 6 -31.55 32.48 -24.07
CA ILE A 6 -30.79 31.32 -24.56
C ILE A 6 -29.29 31.65 -24.80
N LYS A 7 -28.94 32.93 -24.99
CA LYS A 7 -27.53 33.32 -25.22
C LYS A 7 -26.70 33.45 -23.93
N ALA A 8 -27.33 33.68 -22.78
CA ALA A 8 -26.62 33.75 -21.49
C ALA A 8 -26.21 32.35 -20.97
N LEU A 9 -27.03 31.32 -21.27
CA LEU A 9 -26.75 29.94 -20.88
C LEU A 9 -25.58 29.33 -21.68
N PHE A 10 -25.39 29.76 -22.93
CA PHE A 10 -24.32 29.25 -23.80
C PHE A 10 -22.94 29.83 -23.46
N VAL A 11 -22.87 31.04 -22.88
CA VAL A 11 -21.60 31.67 -22.46
C VAL A 11 -21.08 31.06 -21.15
N CYS A 12 -21.97 30.61 -20.25
CA CYS A 12 -21.54 29.88 -19.04
C CYS A 12 -21.03 28.46 -19.36
N LEU A 13 -21.52 27.82 -20.42
CA LEU A 13 -21.05 26.48 -20.83
C LEU A 13 -19.67 26.50 -21.52
N CYS A 14 -19.22 27.64 -22.05
CA CYS A 14 -17.89 27.74 -22.68
C CYS A 14 -16.78 28.12 -21.69
N LEU A 15 -17.11 28.66 -20.50
CA LEU A 15 -16.13 28.98 -19.44
C LEU A 15 -15.86 27.81 -18.48
N SER A 16 -16.72 26.80 -18.44
CA SER A 16 -16.44 25.52 -17.74
C SER A 16 -15.49 24.60 -18.51
N ALA A 17 -15.19 24.91 -19.78
CA ALA A 17 -14.25 24.15 -20.61
C ALA A 17 -12.76 24.51 -20.39
N LEU A 18 -12.45 25.39 -19.43
CA LEU A 18 -11.08 25.80 -19.07
C LEU A 18 -10.71 25.43 -17.62
N LEU A 19 -11.42 24.50 -17.00
CA LEU A 19 -10.92 23.88 -15.78
C LEU A 19 -9.69 23.04 -16.15
N PRO A 20 -8.50 23.27 -15.55
CA PRO A 20 -7.38 22.38 -15.76
C PRO A 20 -7.83 20.98 -15.35
N LEU A 21 -7.73 20.03 -16.30
CA LEU A 21 -7.91 18.61 -15.99
C LEU A 21 -7.07 18.30 -14.75
N PRO A 22 -7.61 17.55 -13.77
CA PRO A 22 -6.87 17.22 -12.57
C PRO A 22 -5.55 16.55 -12.97
N ALA A 23 -4.44 17.09 -12.46
CA ALA A 23 -3.13 16.48 -12.54
C ALA A 23 -3.20 15.04 -12.01
N SER A 24 -3.11 14.04 -12.87
CA SER A 24 -3.03 12.63 -12.50
C SER A 24 -1.58 12.20 -12.39
N SER A 25 -1.29 11.27 -11.48
CA SER A 25 -0.04 10.51 -11.49
C SER A 25 -0.09 9.46 -12.60
N LEU A 26 1.07 8.94 -13.02
CA LEU A 26 1.15 7.95 -14.10
C LEU A 26 0.61 6.61 -13.61
N PHE A 27 -0.41 6.09 -14.30
CA PHE A 27 -1.04 4.82 -14.00
C PHE A 27 -1.54 4.13 -15.26
N PHE A 28 -1.21 2.84 -15.41
CA PHE A 28 -1.79 1.97 -16.44
C PHE A 28 -1.76 0.51 -16.02
N ASN A 29 -2.62 -0.29 -16.64
CA ASN A 29 -2.66 -1.74 -16.44
C ASN A 29 -3.00 -2.45 -17.76
N PHE A 30 -2.07 -3.25 -18.24
CA PHE A 30 -2.23 -4.17 -19.37
C PHE A 30 -2.28 -5.60 -18.81
N ASP A 31 -3.48 -6.14 -18.63
CA ASP A 31 -3.67 -7.56 -18.29
C ASP A 31 -3.16 -8.47 -19.42
N ASP A 32 -3.32 -7.98 -20.66
CA ASP A 32 -2.64 -8.42 -21.86
C ASP A 32 -2.44 -7.25 -22.83
N PHE A 33 -1.80 -7.51 -23.97
CA PHE A 33 -1.50 -6.49 -24.99
C PHE A 33 -2.44 -6.50 -26.20
N SER A 34 -3.52 -7.29 -26.17
CA SER A 34 -4.46 -7.41 -27.29
C SER A 34 -5.20 -6.11 -27.61
N GLN A 35 -5.55 -5.34 -26.58
CA GLN A 35 -6.32 -4.08 -26.68
C GLN A 35 -5.46 -2.82 -26.50
N ALA A 36 -4.16 -2.95 -26.26
CA ALA A 36 -3.29 -1.81 -26.05
C ALA A 36 -3.20 -0.96 -27.32
N SER A 37 -3.64 0.31 -27.30
CA SER A 37 -3.49 1.18 -28.47
C SER A 37 -2.02 1.36 -28.86
N ASN A 38 -1.71 1.43 -30.15
CA ASN A 38 -0.37 1.79 -30.65
C ASN A 38 0.07 3.19 -30.20
N SER A 39 -0.85 4.03 -29.72
CA SER A 39 -0.54 5.34 -29.15
C SER A 39 -0.08 5.29 -27.69
N LEU A 40 -0.25 4.16 -26.99
CA LEU A 40 0.11 4.00 -25.57
C LEU A 40 1.47 3.32 -25.38
N LEU A 41 1.87 2.47 -26.33
CA LEU A 41 3.12 1.72 -26.29
C LEU A 41 3.96 2.05 -27.51
N LEU A 42 5.20 2.48 -27.27
CA LEU A 42 6.19 2.75 -28.30
C LEU A 42 7.05 1.50 -28.48
N LEU A 43 6.75 0.72 -29.52
CA LEU A 43 7.56 -0.43 -29.93
C LEU A 43 8.71 0.06 -30.83
N GLN A 44 9.92 -0.33 -30.49
CA GLN A 44 11.13 0.06 -31.22
C GLN A 44 11.94 -1.16 -31.65
N SER A 45 12.73 -0.97 -32.71
CA SER A 45 13.63 -1.98 -33.25
C SER A 45 12.87 -3.25 -33.64
N ASP A 46 13.20 -4.42 -33.08
CA ASP A 46 12.53 -5.68 -33.39
C ASP A 46 11.27 -5.96 -32.59
N ALA A 47 10.95 -5.11 -31.60
CA ALA A 47 9.78 -5.32 -30.77
C ALA A 47 8.51 -5.29 -31.62
N SER A 48 7.68 -6.32 -31.45
CA SER A 48 6.44 -6.47 -32.21
C SER A 48 5.34 -7.03 -31.30
N ARG A 49 4.09 -6.83 -31.71
CA ARG A 49 2.95 -7.42 -31.02
C ARG A 49 2.58 -8.73 -31.69
N ASP A 50 2.43 -9.76 -30.89
CA ASP A 50 1.92 -11.07 -31.31
C ASP A 50 0.68 -11.41 -30.48
N GLY A 51 -0.51 -11.23 -31.07
CA GLY A 51 -1.78 -11.43 -30.37
C GLY A 51 -1.88 -10.63 -29.07
N SER A 52 -1.86 -11.34 -27.93
CA SER A 52 -1.98 -10.79 -26.58
C SER A 52 -0.64 -10.48 -25.89
N ARG A 53 0.51 -10.70 -26.55
CA ARG A 53 1.85 -10.47 -25.98
C ARG A 53 2.67 -9.47 -26.79
N ILE A 54 3.66 -8.85 -26.16
CA ILE A 54 4.73 -8.11 -26.84
C ILE A 54 5.96 -9.00 -26.91
N VAL A 55 6.47 -9.23 -28.11
CA VAL A 55 7.70 -9.99 -28.37
C VAL A 55 8.82 -8.99 -28.62
N LEU A 56 9.86 -9.02 -27.80
CA LEU A 56 11.00 -8.10 -27.86
C LEU A 56 12.10 -8.61 -28.79
N THR A 57 12.43 -9.90 -28.72
CA THR A 57 13.48 -10.51 -29.56
C THR A 57 12.91 -11.61 -30.44
N LYS A 58 13.54 -11.82 -31.60
CA LYS A 58 13.13 -12.84 -32.58
C LYS A 58 14.10 -14.02 -32.53
N ASP A 59 13.58 -15.23 -32.44
CA ASP A 59 14.34 -16.47 -32.64
C ASP A 59 13.95 -17.05 -34.03
N PRO A 60 14.90 -17.42 -34.92
CA PRO A 60 16.36 -17.56 -34.76
C PRO A 60 17.21 -16.37 -35.22
N MET A 61 16.75 -15.14 -35.00
CA MET A 61 17.50 -13.96 -35.44
C MET A 61 18.58 -13.56 -34.43
N GLN A 62 19.85 -13.71 -34.82
CA GLN A 62 20.98 -13.19 -34.06
C GLN A 62 20.97 -11.66 -33.99
N TYR A 63 21.54 -11.10 -32.93
CA TYR A 63 21.64 -9.66 -32.73
C TYR A 63 20.30 -8.93 -32.73
N SER A 64 19.20 -9.63 -32.44
CA SER A 64 17.88 -9.04 -32.27
C SER A 64 17.87 -8.10 -31.07
N THR A 65 17.22 -6.95 -31.23
CA THR A 65 17.07 -5.95 -30.17
C THR A 65 15.67 -5.40 -30.24
N GLY A 66 14.91 -5.53 -29.15
CA GLY A 66 13.58 -4.93 -29.08
C GLY A 66 13.41 -4.14 -27.80
N ARG A 67 12.70 -3.02 -27.93
CA ARG A 67 12.34 -2.17 -26.81
C ARG A 67 10.86 -1.82 -26.88
N VAL A 68 10.20 -1.84 -25.73
CA VAL A 68 8.84 -1.31 -25.57
C VAL A 68 8.85 -0.28 -24.47
N GLU A 69 8.28 0.88 -24.73
CA GLU A 69 8.17 1.96 -23.76
C GLU A 69 6.72 2.39 -23.60
N TYR A 70 6.37 2.87 -22.42
CA TYR A 70 5.13 3.62 -22.26
C TYR A 70 5.28 5.00 -22.89
N ALA A 71 4.28 5.42 -23.67
CA ALA A 71 4.37 6.65 -24.46
C ALA A 71 4.52 7.90 -23.58
N GLU A 72 3.85 7.93 -22.43
CA GLU A 72 3.95 9.01 -21.45
C GLU A 72 5.18 8.81 -20.54
N ARG A 73 5.94 9.89 -20.32
CA ARG A 73 7.11 9.86 -19.45
C ARG A 73 6.68 9.96 -17.98
N LEU A 74 7.29 9.16 -17.13
CA LEU A 74 7.12 9.23 -15.69
C LEU A 74 7.75 10.51 -15.16
N ARG A 75 6.97 11.32 -14.44
CA ARG A 75 7.54 12.37 -13.59
C ARG A 75 8.12 11.72 -12.32
N LEU A 76 9.42 11.46 -12.36
CA LEU A 76 10.17 10.80 -11.30
C LEU A 76 10.30 11.72 -10.09
N TRP A 77 10.58 13.00 -10.29
CA TRP A 77 10.70 13.99 -9.20
C TRP A 77 10.34 15.40 -9.65
N ASP A 78 10.16 16.29 -8.68
CA ASP A 78 9.85 17.70 -8.89
C ASP A 78 11.02 18.58 -8.40
N SER A 79 11.58 19.39 -9.29
CA SER A 79 12.73 20.25 -8.95
C SER A 79 12.40 21.43 -8.04
N GLY A 80 11.13 21.85 -7.98
CA GLY A 80 10.70 22.96 -7.13
C GLY A 80 10.55 22.56 -5.67
N THR A 81 10.12 21.33 -5.41
CA THR A 81 9.85 20.78 -4.08
C THR A 81 10.93 19.80 -3.61
N GLY A 82 11.69 19.22 -4.53
CA GLY A 82 12.61 18.11 -4.26
C GLY A 82 11.90 16.77 -4.02
N GLU A 83 10.57 16.72 -4.17
CA GLU A 83 9.75 15.55 -3.93
C GLU A 83 10.01 14.47 -4.99
N LEU A 84 10.18 13.23 -4.55
CA LEU A 84 10.46 12.06 -5.36
C LEU A 84 9.20 11.19 -5.41
N THR A 85 8.88 10.62 -6.57
CA THR A 85 7.71 9.76 -6.73
C THR A 85 7.99 8.39 -6.15
N ASP A 86 7.02 7.83 -5.42
CA ASP A 86 6.96 6.39 -5.20
C ASP A 86 6.42 5.75 -6.48
N PHE A 87 6.92 4.59 -6.85
CA PHE A 87 6.32 3.83 -7.92
C PHE A 87 6.34 2.32 -7.66
N THR A 88 5.36 1.64 -8.24
CA THR A 88 5.36 0.19 -8.32
C THR A 88 4.97 -0.25 -9.72
N THR A 89 5.67 -1.26 -10.23
CA THR A 89 5.34 -1.92 -11.48
C THR A 89 5.31 -3.43 -11.29
N SER A 90 4.37 -4.09 -11.95
CA SER A 90 4.28 -5.55 -12.01
C SER A 90 4.15 -6.00 -13.45
N PHE A 91 4.85 -7.06 -13.83
CA PHE A 91 4.80 -7.59 -15.18
C PHE A 91 5.00 -9.10 -15.19
N SER A 92 4.38 -9.76 -16.15
CA SER A 92 4.64 -11.17 -16.44
C SER A 92 5.36 -11.29 -17.76
N PHE A 93 6.37 -12.15 -17.80
CA PHE A 93 7.23 -12.31 -18.97
C PHE A 93 7.61 -13.78 -19.18
N VAL A 94 8.11 -14.08 -20.37
CA VAL A 94 8.62 -15.39 -20.77
C VAL A 94 9.98 -15.19 -21.42
N ILE A 95 10.93 -16.02 -21.02
CA ILE A 95 12.20 -16.23 -21.72
C ILE A 95 12.18 -17.67 -22.24
N ASP A 96 12.33 -17.83 -23.55
CA ASP A 96 12.27 -19.15 -24.18
C ASP A 96 13.47 -19.34 -25.12
N SER A 97 14.34 -20.27 -24.72
CA SER A 97 15.53 -20.69 -25.49
C SER A 97 15.20 -21.75 -26.55
N SER A 98 13.96 -22.22 -26.63
CA SER A 98 13.54 -23.37 -27.44
C SER A 98 14.32 -24.65 -27.11
N ASN A 99 14.55 -24.93 -25.81
CA ASN A 99 15.33 -26.06 -25.30
C ASN A 99 16.81 -26.10 -25.74
N LYS A 100 17.39 -24.96 -26.17
CA LYS A 100 18.83 -24.89 -26.51
C LYS A 100 19.68 -24.81 -25.23
N SER A 101 20.82 -25.49 -25.24
CA SER A 101 21.80 -25.45 -24.15
C SER A 101 22.64 -24.17 -24.11
N GLU A 102 22.65 -23.42 -25.21
CA GLU A 102 23.29 -22.10 -25.35
C GLU A 102 22.18 -21.06 -25.61
N PHE A 103 22.21 -19.93 -24.92
CA PHE A 103 21.13 -18.94 -24.81
C PHE A 103 21.69 -17.52 -24.86
N ALA A 104 20.79 -16.54 -25.03
CA ALA A 104 21.16 -15.16 -25.27
C ALA A 104 21.27 -14.35 -23.97
N ASP A 105 21.26 -13.03 -24.08
CA ASP A 105 21.76 -12.08 -23.09
C ASP A 105 20.71 -11.53 -22.10
N GLY A 106 19.42 -11.81 -22.26
CA GLY A 106 18.40 -11.48 -21.25
C GLY A 106 17.50 -10.26 -21.50
N LEU A 107 16.78 -9.88 -20.43
CA LEU A 107 15.71 -8.89 -20.42
C LEU A 107 15.96 -7.83 -19.32
N ALA A 108 15.63 -6.57 -19.59
CA ALA A 108 15.72 -5.49 -18.60
C ALA A 108 14.43 -4.66 -18.53
N PHE A 109 13.95 -4.40 -17.31
CA PHE A 109 13.04 -3.28 -17.02
C PHE A 109 13.89 -2.03 -16.70
N PHE A 110 13.59 -0.88 -17.30
CA PHE A 110 14.44 0.31 -17.12
C PHE A 110 13.66 1.60 -16.81
N LEU A 111 14.37 2.51 -16.15
CA LEU A 111 14.08 3.94 -16.09
C LEU A 111 15.21 4.68 -16.81
N SER A 112 14.90 5.47 -17.83
CA SER A 112 15.93 6.11 -18.67
C SER A 112 15.68 7.59 -18.89
N SER A 113 16.76 8.37 -19.01
CA SER A 113 16.69 9.77 -19.44
C SER A 113 16.22 9.92 -20.89
N GLU A 114 16.27 8.87 -21.71
CA GLU A 114 15.93 8.93 -23.15
C GLU A 114 14.90 7.85 -23.55
N GLN A 115 14.01 8.23 -24.48
CA GLN A 115 13.01 7.34 -25.08
C GLN A 115 13.49 6.72 -26.40
N THR A 116 14.80 6.62 -26.59
CA THR A 116 15.40 6.03 -27.79
C THR A 116 16.34 4.90 -27.42
N THR A 117 16.28 3.81 -28.17
CA THR A 117 17.20 2.69 -28.00
C THR A 117 18.64 3.19 -28.21
N PRO A 118 19.56 3.01 -27.24
CA PRO A 118 20.95 3.46 -27.39
C PRO A 118 21.62 2.76 -28.57
N SER A 119 22.51 3.46 -29.28
CA SER A 119 23.32 2.83 -30.34
C SER A 119 24.31 1.84 -29.73
N TYR A 120 24.63 0.75 -30.43
CA TYR A 120 25.58 -0.26 -29.97
C TYR A 120 25.23 -0.90 -28.61
N SER A 121 23.96 -1.20 -28.41
CA SER A 121 23.39 -1.72 -27.15
C SER A 121 22.98 -3.21 -27.22
N ARG A 122 23.44 -3.94 -28.24
CA ARG A 122 23.10 -5.36 -28.47
C ARG A 122 23.87 -6.30 -27.54
N GLY A 123 23.48 -7.58 -27.46
CA GLY A 123 24.14 -8.56 -26.60
C GLY A 123 24.00 -8.20 -25.12
N GLY A 124 25.02 -8.49 -24.30
CA GLY A 124 25.07 -8.17 -22.86
C GLY A 124 25.00 -6.69 -22.47
N PHE A 125 24.64 -5.80 -23.39
CA PHE A 125 24.30 -4.40 -23.08
C PHE A 125 22.78 -4.17 -22.93
N LEU A 126 21.98 -5.24 -23.04
CA LEU A 126 20.55 -5.33 -22.72
C LEU A 126 19.64 -4.33 -23.46
N GLY A 127 20.13 -3.68 -24.51
CA GLY A 127 19.44 -2.60 -25.22
C GLY A 127 19.22 -1.33 -24.37
N VAL A 128 19.94 -1.22 -23.24
CA VAL A 128 19.85 -0.10 -22.28
C VAL A 128 21.19 0.61 -22.07
N PHE A 129 22.32 -0.06 -22.29
CA PHE A 129 23.65 0.51 -22.21
C PHE A 129 24.31 0.63 -23.58
N THR A 130 25.16 1.63 -23.77
CA THR A 130 25.98 1.77 -24.98
C THR A 130 27.34 1.13 -24.75
N ASN A 131 27.78 0.28 -25.68
CA ASN A 131 29.15 -0.22 -25.66
C ASN A 131 30.17 0.93 -25.84
N ARG A 132 30.90 1.26 -24.78
CA ARG A 132 31.88 2.36 -24.75
C ARG A 132 33.24 2.02 -25.37
N SER A 133 33.47 0.76 -25.77
CA SER A 133 34.68 0.37 -26.51
C SER A 133 34.67 0.88 -27.96
N VAL A 134 33.53 1.37 -28.45
CA VAL A 134 33.39 2.06 -29.72
C VAL A 134 33.61 3.56 -29.48
N SER A 135 34.50 4.20 -30.24
CA SER A 135 34.75 5.64 -30.15
C SER A 135 33.54 6.44 -30.65
N VAL A 136 32.56 6.68 -29.78
CA VAL A 136 31.38 7.50 -30.08
C VAL A 136 31.69 8.97 -29.75
N PRO A 137 31.39 9.94 -30.63
CA PRO A 137 31.51 11.37 -30.31
C PRO A 137 30.68 11.68 -29.07
N ALA A 138 31.28 12.31 -28.05
CA ALA A 138 30.70 12.72 -26.76
C ALA A 138 29.21 12.39 -26.63
N ALA A 139 28.89 11.10 -26.46
CA ALA A 139 27.52 10.63 -26.52
C ALA A 139 26.75 11.27 -25.37
N ILE A 140 25.52 11.71 -25.63
CA ILE A 140 24.57 12.13 -24.60
C ILE A 140 24.61 11.03 -23.53
N LYS A 141 25.09 11.38 -22.33
CA LYS A 141 25.15 10.43 -21.22
C LYS A 141 23.70 10.05 -20.89
N VAL A 142 23.26 8.90 -21.38
CA VAL A 142 21.95 8.35 -21.05
C VAL A 142 22.06 7.87 -19.61
N ALA A 143 21.34 8.55 -18.71
CA ALA A 143 21.23 8.10 -17.34
C ALA A 143 20.19 6.98 -17.29
N VAL A 144 20.53 5.88 -16.64
CA VAL A 144 19.68 4.69 -16.61
C VAL A 144 19.80 3.95 -15.29
N VAL A 145 18.65 3.49 -14.81
CA VAL A 145 18.57 2.49 -13.75
C VAL A 145 17.77 1.32 -14.30
N ALA A 146 18.30 0.10 -14.22
CA ALA A 146 17.66 -1.08 -14.77
C ALA A 146 17.58 -2.20 -13.73
N VAL A 147 16.54 -3.03 -13.87
CA VAL A 147 16.39 -4.33 -13.23
C VAL A 147 16.59 -5.36 -14.32
N GLU A 148 17.67 -6.12 -14.22
CA GLU A 148 18.08 -7.09 -15.23
C GLU A 148 17.72 -8.53 -14.83
N PHE A 149 17.26 -9.27 -15.83
CA PHE A 149 16.98 -10.69 -15.79
C PHE A 149 18.01 -11.33 -16.71
N ASP A 150 19.24 -11.38 -16.23
CA ASP A 150 20.40 -11.77 -17.04
C ASP A 150 20.49 -13.29 -17.15
N THR A 151 20.44 -13.75 -18.39
CA THR A 151 20.55 -15.14 -18.76
C THR A 151 21.97 -15.52 -19.17
N PHE A 152 22.88 -14.58 -19.46
CA PHE A 152 24.21 -14.84 -20.01
C PHE A 152 25.36 -14.37 -19.13
N SER A 153 26.32 -15.26 -18.88
CA SER A 153 27.49 -14.89 -18.08
C SER A 153 28.45 -14.00 -18.89
N ASN A 154 28.59 -12.75 -18.49
CA ASN A 154 29.63 -11.84 -18.98
C ASN A 154 30.79 -11.68 -17.98
N ASP A 155 31.88 -11.02 -18.39
CA ASP A 155 33.09 -10.85 -17.56
C ASP A 155 32.93 -9.80 -16.44
N TRP A 156 31.85 -9.02 -16.46
CA TRP A 156 31.60 -7.91 -15.51
C TRP A 156 30.61 -8.23 -14.39
N ASP A 157 29.91 -9.37 -14.49
CA ASP A 157 28.90 -9.85 -13.54
C ASP A 157 29.26 -11.22 -12.97
N PRO A 158 28.64 -11.67 -11.87
CA PRO A 158 28.89 -13.00 -11.31
C PRO A 158 28.56 -14.10 -12.33
N PRO A 159 29.25 -15.25 -12.26
CA PRO A 159 29.01 -16.34 -13.19
C PRO A 159 27.60 -16.93 -13.04
N GLY A 160 26.90 -17.07 -14.17
CA GLY A 160 25.60 -17.72 -14.26
C GLY A 160 24.40 -16.77 -14.33
N VAL A 161 23.20 -17.35 -14.36
CA VAL A 161 21.93 -16.61 -14.45
C VAL A 161 21.66 -15.88 -13.14
N HIS A 162 21.32 -14.59 -13.23
CA HIS A 162 21.09 -13.79 -12.04
C HIS A 162 20.02 -12.71 -12.26
N LEU A 163 19.51 -12.23 -11.13
CA LEU A 163 18.69 -11.02 -11.04
C LEU A 163 19.59 -9.90 -10.53
N GLY A 164 19.60 -8.76 -11.23
CA GLY A 164 20.49 -7.64 -10.94
C GLY A 164 19.80 -6.27 -10.90
N ILE A 165 20.48 -5.30 -10.29
CA ILE A 165 20.12 -3.87 -10.33
C ILE A 165 21.31 -3.06 -10.82
N ASP A 166 21.10 -2.40 -11.95
CA ASP A 166 22.12 -1.62 -12.64
C ASP A 166 21.88 -0.13 -12.44
N VAL A 167 22.96 0.60 -12.15
CA VAL A 167 22.91 2.05 -11.97
C VAL A 167 23.99 2.70 -12.81
N ASP A 168 23.60 3.33 -13.92
CA ASP A 168 24.48 4.06 -14.85
C ASP A 168 25.67 3.23 -15.41
N SER A 169 25.66 1.92 -15.18
CA SER A 169 26.69 0.94 -15.50
C SER A 169 26.01 -0.40 -15.76
N ILE A 170 26.52 -1.16 -16.74
CA ILE A 170 26.08 -2.53 -17.02
C ILE A 170 26.56 -3.52 -15.96
N ALA A 171 27.64 -3.20 -15.23
CA ALA A 171 28.04 -4.01 -14.08
C ALA A 171 27.05 -3.78 -12.94
N SER A 172 26.45 -4.87 -12.51
CA SER A 172 25.33 -4.88 -11.58
C SER A 172 25.76 -4.45 -10.17
N ASN A 173 25.02 -3.53 -9.54
CA ASN A 173 25.39 -3.02 -8.21
C ASN A 173 24.96 -3.99 -7.10
N LEU A 174 23.96 -4.81 -7.35
CA LEU A 174 23.50 -5.84 -6.43
C LEU A 174 22.89 -6.99 -7.23
N THR A 175 23.36 -8.20 -6.97
CA THR A 175 22.90 -9.40 -7.67
C THR A 175 22.44 -10.47 -6.70
N VAL A 176 21.56 -11.34 -7.18
CA VAL A 176 21.22 -12.59 -6.51
C VAL A 176 21.20 -13.71 -7.56
N SER A 177 21.98 -14.76 -7.31
CA SER A 177 21.98 -15.93 -8.16
C SER A 177 20.60 -16.57 -8.14
N TRP A 178 20.09 -16.86 -9.32
CA TRP A 178 18.75 -17.42 -9.45
C TRP A 178 18.84 -18.87 -9.92
N ASN A 179 18.32 -19.79 -9.10
CA ASN A 179 18.28 -21.20 -9.40
C ASN A 179 16.89 -21.63 -9.89
N ALA A 180 16.63 -21.50 -11.18
CA ALA A 180 15.58 -22.21 -11.93
C ALA A 180 15.83 -22.00 -13.44
N ASP A 181 15.45 -22.97 -14.27
CA ASP A 181 15.63 -22.95 -15.72
C ASP A 181 14.70 -21.93 -16.41
N ILE A 182 14.88 -20.63 -16.16
CA ILE A 182 14.01 -19.52 -16.62
C ILE A 182 13.74 -19.48 -18.13
N ARG A 183 14.58 -20.21 -18.86
CA ARG A 183 14.63 -20.30 -20.32
C ARG A 183 13.71 -21.39 -20.89
N ASP A 184 12.93 -22.06 -20.04
CA ASP A 184 12.05 -23.18 -20.40
C ASP A 184 10.70 -22.75 -21.01
N GLY A 185 10.52 -21.46 -21.29
CA GLY A 185 9.31 -20.91 -21.87
C GLY A 185 8.13 -20.76 -20.89
N LYS A 186 8.34 -20.99 -19.58
CA LYS A 186 7.32 -20.73 -18.57
C LYS A 186 7.22 -19.25 -18.21
N THR A 187 6.05 -18.88 -17.69
CA THR A 187 5.79 -17.53 -17.22
C THR A 187 6.48 -17.24 -15.90
N ALA A 188 7.26 -16.16 -15.88
CA ALA A 188 7.74 -15.49 -14.67
C ALA A 188 6.87 -14.27 -14.37
N THR A 189 6.74 -13.91 -13.10
CA THR A 189 6.11 -12.65 -12.67
C THR A 189 7.06 -11.88 -11.77
N ALA A 190 7.26 -10.60 -12.07
CA ALA A 190 8.12 -9.72 -11.30
C ALA A 190 7.37 -8.48 -10.80
N TRP A 191 7.80 -7.99 -9.65
CA TRP A 191 7.35 -6.76 -9.02
C TRP A 191 8.58 -5.90 -8.71
N VAL A 192 8.56 -4.65 -9.18
CA VAL A 192 9.59 -3.65 -8.88
C VAL A 192 8.94 -2.50 -8.14
N ASN A 193 9.46 -2.19 -6.97
CA ASN A 193 8.93 -1.17 -6.07
C ASN A 193 10.01 -0.17 -5.68
N TYR A 194 9.72 1.11 -5.81
CA TYR A 194 10.58 2.18 -5.31
C TYR A 194 9.90 2.97 -4.21
N ASP A 195 10.49 2.91 -3.00
CA ASP A 195 10.12 3.74 -1.85
C ASP A 195 10.97 5.01 -1.86
N SER A 196 10.32 6.14 -2.14
CA SER A 196 10.95 7.45 -2.25
C SER A 196 11.53 7.96 -0.93
N LYS A 197 10.96 7.55 0.22
CA LYS A 197 11.38 7.97 1.56
C LYS A 197 12.56 7.15 2.06
N ALA A 198 12.50 5.84 1.86
CA ALA A 198 13.59 4.94 2.20
C ALA A 198 14.72 4.93 1.16
N HIS A 199 14.52 5.58 0.01
CA HIS A 199 15.39 5.49 -1.16
C HIS A 199 15.65 4.03 -1.52
N ASN A 200 14.63 3.17 -1.52
CA ASN A 200 14.81 1.73 -1.67
C ASN A 200 14.12 1.22 -2.93
N LEU A 201 14.91 0.68 -3.85
CA LEU A 201 14.46 -0.07 -5.02
C LEU A 201 14.46 -1.57 -4.67
N SER A 202 13.27 -2.15 -4.55
CA SER A 202 13.08 -3.56 -4.23
C SER A 202 12.48 -4.32 -5.41
N VAL A 203 12.98 -5.51 -5.65
CA VAL A 203 12.54 -6.41 -6.72
C VAL A 203 12.16 -7.74 -6.10
N LEU A 204 10.99 -8.27 -6.48
CA LEU A 204 10.56 -9.62 -6.17
C LEU A 204 10.23 -10.32 -7.48
N VAL A 205 10.71 -11.55 -7.63
CA VAL A 205 10.43 -12.36 -8.82
C VAL A 205 9.94 -13.72 -8.36
N SER A 206 8.81 -14.15 -8.92
CA SER A 206 8.22 -15.47 -8.70
C SER A 206 8.31 -16.29 -9.98
N TYR A 207 8.94 -17.45 -9.90
CA TYR A 207 9.12 -18.33 -11.06
C TYR A 207 9.41 -19.78 -10.69
N GLY A 208 8.89 -20.70 -11.50
CA GLY A 208 9.08 -22.14 -11.30
C GLY A 208 8.46 -22.63 -9.98
N LEU A 209 8.77 -23.87 -9.61
CA LEU A 209 8.48 -24.41 -8.29
C LEU A 209 9.79 -24.87 -7.67
N ASP A 210 10.02 -24.54 -6.41
CA ASP A 210 11.14 -25.06 -5.65
C ASP A 210 11.05 -26.60 -5.59
N PRO A 211 12.10 -27.35 -5.99
CA PRO A 211 12.05 -28.82 -6.07
C PRO A 211 11.91 -29.51 -4.70
N THR A 212 12.22 -28.81 -3.60
CA THR A 212 12.08 -29.30 -2.23
C THR A 212 10.73 -28.92 -1.62
N THR A 213 10.25 -27.69 -1.88
CA THR A 213 9.02 -27.16 -1.25
C THR A 213 7.80 -27.17 -2.17
N GLY A 214 7.95 -27.39 -3.48
CA GLY A 214 6.88 -27.36 -4.48
C GLY A 214 6.06 -26.06 -4.51
N LEU A 215 6.59 -24.98 -3.94
CA LEU A 215 6.04 -23.62 -3.94
C LEU A 215 6.70 -22.79 -5.03
N PRO A 216 6.09 -21.69 -5.50
CA PRO A 216 6.75 -20.77 -6.42
C PRO A 216 8.09 -20.31 -5.83
N SER A 217 9.18 -20.56 -6.56
CA SER A 217 10.50 -20.07 -6.12
C SER A 217 10.46 -18.55 -6.20
N ALA A 218 10.70 -17.89 -5.06
CA ALA A 218 10.64 -16.45 -4.94
C ALA A 218 12.05 -15.91 -4.68
N THR A 219 12.54 -15.08 -5.60
CA THR A 219 13.83 -14.41 -5.51
C THR A 219 13.59 -12.94 -5.24
N ALA A 220 14.25 -12.38 -4.24
CA ALA A 220 14.08 -10.99 -3.84
C ALA A 220 15.42 -10.25 -3.80
N LEU A 221 15.39 -8.97 -4.14
CA LEU A 221 16.52 -8.05 -4.17
C LEU A 221 16.08 -6.70 -3.62
N SER A 222 16.94 -6.02 -2.86
CA SER A 222 16.63 -4.68 -2.32
C SER A 222 17.89 -3.83 -2.30
N PHE A 223 17.81 -2.65 -2.93
CA PHE A 223 18.93 -1.76 -3.12
C PHE A 223 18.59 -0.33 -2.74
N VAL A 224 19.38 0.26 -1.85
CA VAL A 224 19.19 1.64 -1.40
C VAL A 224 19.85 2.60 -2.38
N VAL A 225 19.04 3.36 -3.12
CA VAL A 225 19.45 4.31 -4.16
C VAL A 225 18.54 5.54 -4.19
N ASP A 226 19.11 6.75 -4.20
CA ASP A 226 18.36 7.99 -4.40
C ASP A 226 18.30 8.32 -5.90
N LEU A 227 17.18 7.98 -6.54
CA LEU A 227 17.01 8.13 -8.00
C LEU A 227 17.14 9.57 -8.50
N ARG A 228 16.94 10.59 -7.65
CA ARG A 228 17.09 12.02 -8.04
C ARG A 228 18.51 12.39 -8.40
N LYS A 229 19.48 11.71 -7.77
CA LYS A 229 20.91 11.98 -8.00
C LYS A 229 21.39 11.42 -9.34
N LEU A 230 20.59 10.55 -9.95
CA LEU A 230 20.96 9.75 -11.11
C LEU A 230 20.14 10.15 -12.34
N LEU A 231 18.82 10.28 -12.17
CA LEU A 231 17.87 10.43 -13.26
C LEU A 231 17.23 11.84 -13.28
N PRO A 232 16.85 12.37 -14.46
CA PRO A 232 16.16 13.65 -14.59
C PRO A 232 14.72 13.62 -14.04
N GLU A 233 14.08 14.79 -13.92
CA GLU A 233 12.69 14.91 -13.42
C GLU A 233 11.69 14.04 -14.19
N LYS A 234 11.90 13.85 -15.50
CA LYS A 234 11.04 13.02 -16.36
C LYS A 234 11.83 11.91 -17.04
N VAL A 235 11.41 10.67 -16.84
CA VAL A 235 12.08 9.47 -17.36
C VAL A 235 11.16 8.65 -18.25
N ALA A 236 11.76 7.96 -19.22
CA ALA A 236 11.14 6.87 -19.94
C ALA A 236 11.07 5.64 -19.04
N ILE A 237 9.99 4.87 -19.14
CA ILE A 237 9.85 3.56 -18.52
C ILE A 237 9.51 2.52 -19.58
N GLY A 238 10.10 1.34 -19.47
CA GLY A 238 9.90 0.31 -20.48
C GLY A 238 10.72 -0.94 -20.23
N PHE A 239 10.73 -1.79 -21.24
CA PHE A 239 11.50 -3.01 -21.28
C PHE A 239 12.35 -3.07 -22.53
N SER A 240 13.50 -3.71 -22.38
CA SER A 240 14.43 -3.95 -23.46
C SER A 240 14.95 -5.37 -23.35
N ALA A 241 15.12 -6.03 -24.48
CA ALA A 241 15.78 -7.32 -24.54
C ALA A 241 16.64 -7.41 -25.78
N THR A 242 17.75 -8.09 -25.66
CA THR A 242 18.74 -8.24 -26.72
C THR A 242 19.25 -9.66 -26.81
N THR A 243 19.80 -9.96 -27.97
CA THR A 243 20.51 -11.21 -28.24
C THR A 243 21.85 -10.89 -28.88
N GLY A 244 22.81 -11.80 -28.76
CA GLY A 244 24.11 -11.76 -29.40
C GLY A 244 24.21 -12.81 -30.51
N ASN A 245 25.28 -13.61 -30.47
CA ASN A 245 25.45 -14.77 -31.36
C ASN A 245 24.47 -15.91 -31.04
N LEU A 246 24.01 -15.98 -29.79
CA LEU A 246 23.02 -16.93 -29.30
C LEU A 246 21.64 -16.28 -29.31
N THR A 247 20.58 -17.07 -29.45
CA THR A 247 19.22 -16.57 -29.66
C THR A 247 18.22 -17.18 -28.69
N GLU A 248 17.33 -16.33 -28.19
CA GLU A 248 16.15 -16.71 -27.41
C GLU A 248 15.04 -15.68 -27.63
N THR A 249 13.80 -16.05 -27.32
CA THR A 249 12.67 -15.12 -27.37
C THR A 249 12.37 -14.54 -26.00
N HIS A 250 12.20 -13.23 -25.96
CA HIS A 250 11.77 -12.48 -24.79
C HIS A 250 10.38 -11.92 -25.05
N SER A 251 9.41 -12.27 -24.22
CA SER A 251 8.03 -11.80 -24.37
C SER A 251 7.47 -11.22 -23.08
N LEU A 252 6.74 -10.12 -23.19
CA LEU A 252 5.89 -9.58 -22.13
C LEU A 252 4.45 -10.04 -22.33
N LEU A 253 3.85 -10.53 -21.26
CA LEU A 253 2.47 -11.01 -21.23
C LEU A 253 1.54 -9.99 -20.58
N SER A 254 2.01 -9.28 -19.56
CA SER A 254 1.25 -8.25 -18.86
C SER A 254 2.17 -7.16 -18.31
N TRP A 255 1.65 -5.96 -18.12
CA TRP A 255 2.41 -4.84 -17.54
C TRP A 255 1.49 -3.84 -16.84
N SER A 256 1.70 -3.62 -15.55
CA SER A 256 1.06 -2.56 -14.77
C SER A 256 2.10 -1.60 -14.20
N PHE A 257 1.72 -0.33 -14.07
CA PHE A 257 2.57 0.70 -13.47
C PHE A 257 1.71 1.69 -12.70
N ASN A 258 2.19 2.13 -11.54
CA ASN A 258 1.55 3.14 -10.71
C ASN A 258 2.60 4.05 -10.07
N SER A 259 2.33 5.35 -10.00
CA SER A 259 3.18 6.35 -9.34
C SER A 259 2.39 7.35 -8.51
N THR A 260 3.05 8.11 -7.63
CA THR A 260 2.38 9.03 -6.69
C THR A 260 2.46 10.51 -7.08
N LEU A 261 3.52 10.95 -7.74
CA LEU A 261 3.75 12.37 -8.09
C LEU A 261 2.89 12.82 -9.29
N LYS A 262 2.25 13.99 -9.15
CA LYS A 262 1.27 14.53 -10.12
C LYS A 262 1.89 15.49 -11.15
N GLU A 263 1.40 15.44 -12.39
CA GLU A 263 1.73 16.39 -13.47
C GLU A 263 1.00 17.73 -13.30
N VAL A 264 1.64 18.75 -12.71
CA VAL A 264 1.06 20.10 -12.66
C VAL A 264 1.18 20.76 -14.05
N LYS A 265 0.07 20.82 -14.80
CA LYS A 265 0.00 21.65 -16.01
C LYS A 265 0.07 23.13 -15.59
N LYS A 266 1.21 23.80 -15.83
CA LYS A 266 1.33 25.25 -15.63
C LYS A 266 0.38 25.97 -16.60
N VAL A 267 -0.66 26.63 -16.07
CA VAL A 267 -1.48 27.56 -16.85
C VAL A 267 -0.68 28.86 -17.02
N PRO A 268 -0.51 29.39 -18.24
CA PRO A 268 0.24 30.62 -18.44
C PRO A 268 -0.46 31.80 -17.74
N THR A 269 0.27 32.48 -16.87
CA THR A 269 -0.18 33.58 -16.00
C THR A 269 -0.92 34.70 -16.74
N VAL A 270 -0.64 34.88 -18.03
CA VAL A 270 -1.27 35.88 -18.91
C VAL A 270 -2.77 35.59 -19.14
N ALA A 271 -3.18 34.32 -19.16
CA ALA A 271 -4.58 33.93 -19.38
C ALA A 271 -5.48 34.25 -18.16
N ILE A 272 -4.90 34.20 -16.95
CA ILE A 272 -5.60 34.52 -15.69
C ILE A 272 -5.78 36.04 -15.56
N ALA A 273 -4.77 36.84 -15.91
CA ALA A 273 -4.87 38.30 -15.87
C ALA A 273 -5.92 38.85 -16.86
N ALA A 274 -5.97 38.30 -18.08
CA ALA A 274 -6.92 38.72 -19.11
C ALA A 274 -8.38 38.37 -18.75
N SER A 275 -8.60 37.22 -18.12
CA SER A 275 -9.94 36.77 -17.69
C SER A 275 -10.47 37.57 -16.49
N ILE A 276 -9.61 37.92 -15.53
CA ILE A 276 -9.98 38.82 -14.41
C ILE A 276 -10.34 40.22 -14.93
N ALA A 277 -9.53 40.79 -15.84
CA ALA A 277 -9.78 42.12 -16.39
C ALA A 277 -11.12 42.20 -17.14
N ALA A 278 -11.44 41.19 -17.95
CA ALA A 278 -12.71 41.10 -18.67
C ALA A 278 -13.91 40.90 -17.72
N GLY A 279 -13.74 40.11 -16.66
CA GLY A 279 -14.76 39.89 -15.64
C GLY A 279 -15.11 41.16 -14.87
N VAL A 280 -14.10 41.95 -14.47
CA VAL A 280 -14.29 43.21 -13.76
C VAL A 280 -14.98 44.26 -14.63
N THR A 281 -14.63 44.36 -15.92
CA THR A 281 -15.31 45.28 -16.84
C THR A 281 -16.78 44.91 -17.07
N ALA A 282 -17.08 43.62 -17.21
CA ALA A 282 -18.46 43.15 -17.34
C ALA A 282 -19.28 43.41 -16.06
N PHE A 283 -18.69 43.20 -14.89
CA PHE A 283 -19.35 43.44 -13.61
C PHE A 283 -19.68 44.92 -13.40
N VAL A 284 -18.75 45.84 -13.69
CA VAL A 284 -18.99 47.29 -13.58
C VAL A 284 -20.07 47.75 -14.55
N ALA A 285 -20.11 47.22 -15.78
CA ALA A 285 -21.15 47.55 -16.75
C ALA A 285 -22.55 47.08 -16.30
N VAL A 286 -22.64 45.87 -15.71
CA VAL A 286 -23.90 45.32 -15.18
C VAL A 286 -24.36 46.09 -13.93
N ALA A 287 -23.44 46.39 -13.00
CA ALA A 287 -23.75 47.18 -11.81
C ALA A 287 -24.22 48.60 -12.18
N GLY A 288 -23.57 49.24 -13.16
CA GLY A 288 -24.00 50.54 -13.67
C GLY A 288 -25.39 50.50 -14.34
N PHE A 289 -25.71 49.41 -15.04
CA PHE A 289 -27.01 49.21 -15.66
C PHE A 289 -28.12 48.95 -14.63
N ILE A 290 -27.84 48.16 -13.59
CA ILE A 290 -28.74 47.91 -12.46
C ILE A 290 -28.99 49.20 -11.67
N TRP A 291 -27.93 49.95 -11.37
CA TRP A 291 -28.01 51.25 -10.69
C TRP A 291 -28.88 52.25 -11.47
N TRP A 292 -28.70 52.34 -12.79
CA TRP A 292 -29.53 53.17 -13.66
C TRP A 292 -31.01 52.76 -13.63
N PHE A 293 -31.30 51.46 -13.55
CA PHE A 293 -32.66 50.92 -13.47
C PHE A 293 -33.32 51.20 -12.11
N ILE A 294 -32.55 51.13 -11.03
CA ILE A 294 -32.99 51.44 -9.66
C ILE A 294 -33.27 52.95 -9.53
N MET A 295 -32.41 53.82 -10.08
CA MET A 295 -32.62 55.28 -10.03
C MET A 295 -33.87 55.75 -10.82
N LYS A 296 -34.36 54.96 -11.78
CA LYS A 296 -35.58 55.26 -12.55
C LYS A 296 -36.88 54.91 -11.83
N ARG A 297 -36.83 54.32 -10.63
CA ARG A 297 -38.03 54.04 -9.82
C ARG A 297 -37.92 54.78 -8.48
N LYS A 298 -38.81 55.73 -8.24
CA LYS A 298 -39.03 56.36 -6.92
C LYS A 298 -40.51 56.19 -6.51
N PRO A 299 -40.81 56.18 -5.19
CA PRO A 299 -41.38 55.00 -4.52
C PRO A 299 -42.83 55.23 -4.01
N PRO A 300 -43.38 54.32 -3.18
CA PRO A 300 -43.62 54.73 -1.79
C PRO A 300 -43.25 53.69 -0.72
N VAL A 301 -43.22 54.22 0.50
CA VAL A 301 -42.79 53.72 1.82
C VAL A 301 -43.73 52.66 2.41
N SER A 302 -43.20 51.63 3.09
CA SER A 302 -43.70 51.13 4.39
C SER A 302 -42.86 49.95 4.94
N ASP A 303 -42.74 49.98 6.26
CA ASP A 303 -42.13 49.11 7.28
C ASP A 303 -42.19 47.56 7.16
N VAL A 304 -41.26 46.96 7.94
CA VAL A 304 -41.27 45.63 8.63
C VAL A 304 -40.77 44.38 7.86
N VAL A 305 -39.68 43.81 8.41
CA VAL A 305 -39.29 42.37 8.67
C VAL A 305 -39.68 41.36 7.59
N ASP A 306 -38.78 40.60 6.95
CA ASP A 306 -37.93 39.47 7.39
C ASP A 306 -37.08 39.13 6.11
N ASP A 307 -35.93 38.46 6.06
CA ASP A 307 -35.77 37.00 6.17
C ASP A 307 -34.35 36.63 5.70
N GLN A 308 -33.80 35.58 6.32
CA GLN A 308 -33.07 34.44 5.75
C GLN A 308 -32.20 34.63 4.49
N ASP A 309 -30.89 34.36 4.66
CA ASP A 309 -30.03 33.84 3.59
C ASP A 309 -29.90 32.31 3.78
N ASP A 310 -30.68 31.57 2.98
CA ASP A 310 -30.52 30.14 2.70
C ASP A 310 -29.45 29.96 1.60
N ASP A 311 -28.40 29.21 1.88
CA ASP A 311 -27.52 28.54 0.89
C ASP A 311 -26.61 27.54 1.62
N ASP A 312 -27.10 26.33 1.96
CA ASP A 312 -26.28 25.25 2.54
C ASP A 312 -26.77 23.82 2.16
N ASP A 313 -27.20 23.61 0.92
CA ASP A 313 -27.91 22.37 0.50
C ASP A 313 -27.05 21.09 0.28
N GLU A 314 -25.75 21.07 0.60
CA GLU A 314 -24.89 19.88 0.36
C GLU A 314 -24.29 19.20 1.60
N ASN A 315 -24.33 19.81 2.79
CA ASN A 315 -23.76 19.22 4.01
C ASN A 315 -24.78 18.78 5.08
N ASP A 316 -26.04 19.22 4.97
CA ASP A 316 -27.09 18.94 5.97
C ASP A 316 -27.69 17.52 5.90
N ALA A 317 -27.43 16.80 4.80
CA ALA A 317 -27.92 15.42 4.63
C ALA A 317 -27.30 14.40 5.61
N ILE A 318 -26.21 14.74 6.31
CA ILE A 318 -25.56 13.87 7.31
C ILE A 318 -26.18 14.05 8.69
N ASP A 319 -26.67 15.24 9.01
CA ASP A 319 -27.06 15.62 10.36
C ASP A 319 -28.45 15.05 10.74
N GLY A 320 -29.34 14.87 9.77
CA GLY A 320 -30.71 14.36 9.98
C GLY A 320 -30.86 12.88 10.41
N LYS A 321 -29.75 12.16 10.68
CA LYS A 321 -29.78 10.73 11.06
C LYS A 321 -29.31 10.40 12.47
N PHE A 322 -28.83 11.35 13.25
CA PHE A 322 -28.04 11.05 14.47
C PHE A 322 -28.50 11.68 15.79
N GLU A 323 -29.64 12.38 15.85
CA GLU A 323 -30.17 12.87 17.13
C GLU A 323 -31.10 11.84 17.79
N ARG A 324 -30.51 10.94 18.59
CA ARG A 324 -31.21 10.19 19.65
C ARG A 324 -30.45 10.36 20.96
N GLU A 325 -31.18 10.58 22.05
CA GLU A 325 -30.71 11.07 23.38
C GLU A 325 -29.62 10.23 24.09
N SER A 326 -29.12 9.13 23.50
CA SER A 326 -28.04 8.30 24.07
C SER A 326 -26.84 8.08 23.13
N GLY A 327 -26.84 8.57 21.88
CA GLY A 327 -25.78 8.31 20.88
C GLY A 327 -24.56 9.24 20.94
N PRO A 328 -23.53 9.01 20.09
CA PRO A 328 -22.40 9.93 19.95
C PRO A 328 -22.87 11.35 19.60
N LYS A 329 -22.37 12.35 20.31
CA LYS A 329 -22.81 13.75 20.18
C LYS A 329 -21.99 14.50 19.13
N ARG A 330 -22.61 15.48 18.47
CA ARG A 330 -21.88 16.45 17.65
C ARG A 330 -21.18 17.46 18.56
N TYR A 331 -19.88 17.66 18.37
CA TYR A 331 -19.10 18.68 19.06
C TYR A 331 -18.76 19.84 18.11
N PRO A 332 -18.82 21.11 18.56
CA PRO A 332 -18.24 22.22 17.84
C PRO A 332 -16.72 22.09 17.72
N TYR A 333 -16.15 22.44 16.56
CA TYR A 333 -14.70 22.39 16.35
C TYR A 333 -13.92 23.18 17.41
N GLN A 334 -14.40 24.37 17.78
CA GLN A 334 -13.74 25.24 18.75
C GLN A 334 -13.64 24.58 20.13
N GLU A 335 -14.64 23.79 20.53
CA GLU A 335 -14.61 23.06 21.79
C GLU A 335 -13.51 21.99 21.78
N LEU A 336 -13.41 21.21 20.69
CA LEU A 336 -12.37 20.19 20.53
C LEU A 336 -10.97 20.79 20.40
N ALA A 337 -10.84 21.93 19.73
CA ALA A 337 -9.60 22.68 19.64
C ALA A 337 -9.16 23.16 21.03
N LEU A 338 -10.05 23.76 21.82
CA LEU A 338 -9.73 24.17 23.19
C LEU A 338 -9.37 22.97 24.08
N ALA A 339 -10.13 21.87 23.99
CA ALA A 339 -9.88 20.65 24.75
C ALA A 339 -8.49 20.05 24.50
N THR A 340 -7.92 20.27 23.31
CA THR A 340 -6.60 19.78 22.88
C THR A 340 -5.52 20.86 22.87
N ARG A 341 -5.79 22.06 23.41
CA ARG A 341 -4.89 23.23 23.36
C ARG A 341 -4.47 23.59 21.92
N ASN A 342 -5.43 23.60 21.01
CA ASN A 342 -5.29 23.77 19.57
C ASN A 342 -4.46 22.67 18.90
N PHE A 343 -4.71 21.41 19.28
CA PHE A 343 -4.00 20.24 18.76
C PHE A 343 -2.48 20.33 18.96
N ALA A 344 -2.06 20.77 20.15
CA ALA A 344 -0.66 20.92 20.50
C ALA A 344 0.07 19.57 20.44
N GLU A 345 1.31 19.57 19.94
CA GLU A 345 2.08 18.33 19.73
C GLU A 345 2.40 17.61 21.04
N GLU A 346 2.48 18.32 22.18
CA GLU A 346 2.69 17.70 23.50
C GLU A 346 1.48 16.85 23.94
N GLY A 347 0.28 17.14 23.41
CA GLY A 347 -0.93 16.38 23.65
C GLY A 347 -1.14 15.22 22.67
N LYS A 348 -0.22 14.98 21.74
CA LYS A 348 -0.36 13.98 20.70
C LYS A 348 -0.08 12.58 21.25
N LEU A 349 -1.06 11.69 21.10
CA LEU A 349 -0.99 10.29 21.52
C LEU A 349 -0.41 9.39 20.43
N GLY A 350 -0.58 9.77 19.16
CA GLY A 350 -0.05 9.03 18.01
C GLY A 350 -0.46 9.65 16.68
N ALA A 351 0.19 9.22 15.60
CA ALA A 351 -0.16 9.58 14.23
C ALA A 351 0.06 8.38 13.30
N GLY A 352 -0.81 8.22 12.30
CA GLY A 352 -0.73 7.15 11.30
C GLY A 352 -1.52 7.47 10.03
N GLY A 353 -1.72 6.46 9.17
CA GLY A 353 -2.43 6.61 7.89
C GLY A 353 -3.87 7.13 8.01
N PHE A 354 -4.46 7.03 9.21
CA PHE A 354 -5.81 7.48 9.54
C PHE A 354 -5.84 8.87 10.23
N GLY A 355 -4.73 9.61 10.23
CA GLY A 355 -4.63 10.92 10.86
C GLY A 355 -3.92 10.90 12.22
N SER A 356 -4.08 11.97 12.99
CA SER A 356 -3.41 12.17 14.30
C SER A 356 -4.42 12.08 15.45
N VAL A 357 -4.01 11.49 16.56
CA VAL A 357 -4.83 11.34 17.77
C VAL A 357 -4.24 12.18 18.88
N TYR A 358 -5.07 12.98 19.54
CA TYR A 358 -4.69 13.90 20.61
C TYR A 358 -5.46 13.57 21.88
N ARG A 359 -4.80 13.70 23.03
CA ARG A 359 -5.47 13.71 24.33
C ARG A 359 -6.18 15.05 24.48
N GLY A 360 -7.47 15.01 24.78
CA GLY A 360 -8.25 16.17 25.14
C GLY A 360 -8.88 16.02 26.51
N ARG A 361 -9.42 17.11 27.05
CA ARG A 361 -10.28 17.09 28.23
C ARG A 361 -11.62 17.76 27.94
N LEU A 362 -12.70 17.00 28.01
CA LEU A 362 -14.07 17.46 27.77
C LEU A 362 -14.91 17.23 29.02
N SER A 363 -15.59 18.27 29.51
CA SER A 363 -16.43 18.19 30.73
C SER A 363 -15.72 17.57 31.96
N GLY A 364 -14.40 17.75 32.08
CA GLY A 364 -13.60 17.20 33.18
C GLY A 364 -13.03 15.79 32.93
N GLU A 365 -13.49 15.09 31.89
CA GLU A 365 -13.06 13.74 31.53
C GLU A 365 -11.99 13.76 30.44
N ASP A 366 -11.04 12.83 30.52
CA ASP A 366 -10.02 12.66 29.47
C ASP A 366 -10.62 11.91 28.27
N VAL A 367 -10.35 12.41 27.07
CA VAL A 367 -10.83 11.86 25.80
C VAL A 367 -9.69 11.71 24.79
N ALA A 368 -9.88 10.84 23.80
CA ALA A 368 -9.00 10.73 22.64
C ALA A 368 -9.69 11.35 21.41
N ILE A 369 -9.11 12.40 20.85
CA ILE A 369 -9.64 13.13 19.69
C ILE A 369 -8.80 12.77 18.47
N LYS A 370 -9.37 11.97 17.57
CA LYS A 370 -8.77 11.58 16.29
C LYS A 370 -9.14 12.62 15.23
N ARG A 371 -8.14 13.33 14.72
CA ARG A 371 -8.23 14.29 13.62
C ARG A 371 -7.79 13.60 12.34
N LEU A 372 -8.73 13.36 11.43
CA LEU A 372 -8.50 12.66 10.17
C LEU A 372 -7.78 13.58 9.17
N SER A 373 -6.95 13.00 8.29
CA SER A 373 -6.17 13.77 7.32
C SER A 373 -7.06 14.57 6.35
N LYS A 374 -6.65 15.80 6.05
CA LYS A 374 -7.29 16.68 5.06
C LYS A 374 -6.99 16.27 3.61
N GLU A 375 -5.96 15.45 3.40
CA GLU A 375 -5.42 15.17 2.08
C GLU A 375 -6.13 13.97 1.44
N GLY A 376 -7.03 14.24 0.48
CA GLY A 376 -7.66 13.23 -0.37
C GLY A 376 -9.08 12.80 0.03
N LYS A 377 -9.71 11.97 -0.82
CA LYS A 377 -11.08 11.46 -0.61
C LYS A 377 -11.17 10.35 0.45
N GLN A 378 -10.04 9.87 0.97
CA GLN A 378 -9.97 8.71 1.86
C GLN A 378 -10.39 9.06 3.30
N GLY A 379 -9.87 10.15 3.87
CA GLY A 379 -10.22 10.58 5.23
C GLY A 379 -11.71 10.85 5.44
N LYS A 380 -12.40 11.45 4.44
CA LYS A 380 -13.86 11.62 4.46
C LYS A 380 -14.61 10.28 4.44
N LYS A 381 -14.14 9.29 3.67
CA LYS A 381 -14.77 7.96 3.61
C LYS A 381 -14.61 7.21 4.92
N GLU A 382 -13.44 7.27 5.54
CA GLU A 382 -13.16 6.66 6.83
C GLU A 382 -14.00 7.33 7.92
N TYR A 383 -14.08 8.66 7.95
CA TYR A 383 -14.98 9.42 8.82
C TYR A 383 -16.43 8.91 8.72
N ILE A 384 -16.99 8.89 7.52
CA ILE A 384 -18.37 8.48 7.29
C ILE A 384 -18.58 7.02 7.70
N THR A 385 -17.63 6.14 7.36
CA THR A 385 -17.68 4.72 7.73
C THR A 385 -17.70 4.56 9.24
N GLU A 386 -16.77 5.20 9.92
CA GLU A 386 -16.58 5.11 11.36
C GLU A 386 -17.83 5.64 12.07
N VAL A 387 -18.29 6.87 11.78
CA VAL A 387 -19.54 7.42 12.33
C VAL A 387 -20.75 6.52 12.03
N THR A 388 -20.87 5.95 10.83
CA THR A 388 -22.04 5.14 10.45
C THR A 388 -22.09 3.78 11.15
N ILE A 389 -20.93 3.15 11.33
CA ILE A 389 -20.82 1.81 11.91
C ILE A 389 -20.69 1.91 13.44
N ILE A 390 -19.64 2.56 13.95
CA ILE A 390 -19.30 2.53 15.39
C ILE A 390 -20.37 3.20 16.26
N SER A 391 -21.14 4.17 15.72
CA SER A 391 -22.21 4.83 16.48
C SER A 391 -23.32 3.88 16.95
N ARG A 392 -23.46 2.73 16.30
CA ARG A 392 -24.47 1.71 16.59
C ARG A 392 -23.93 0.55 17.41
N LEU A 393 -22.62 0.51 17.63
CA LEU A 393 -21.95 -0.59 18.32
C LEU A 393 -21.74 -0.24 19.78
N ARG A 394 -22.07 -1.17 20.66
CA ARG A 394 -21.82 -1.07 22.11
C ARG A 394 -21.41 -2.42 22.65
N HIS A 395 -20.15 -2.53 23.03
CA HIS A 395 -19.61 -3.75 23.61
C HIS A 395 -18.42 -3.40 24.51
N ARG A 396 -18.26 -4.13 25.62
CA ARG A 396 -17.20 -3.86 26.62
C ARG A 396 -15.78 -3.94 26.07
N ASN A 397 -15.58 -4.70 24.99
CA ASN A 397 -14.30 -4.87 24.29
C ASN A 397 -14.22 -4.06 22.98
N LEU A 398 -15.04 -3.02 22.81
CA LEU A 398 -14.91 -2.04 21.72
C LEU A 398 -14.63 -0.66 22.30
N VAL A 399 -13.77 0.13 21.64
CA VAL A 399 -13.52 1.52 22.04
C VAL A 399 -14.75 2.36 21.72
N GLN A 400 -15.34 2.99 22.73
CA GLN A 400 -16.59 3.73 22.58
C GLN A 400 -16.37 5.07 21.89
N LEU A 401 -17.08 5.31 20.78
CA LEU A 401 -17.22 6.64 20.19
C LEU A 401 -18.16 7.47 21.06
N LEU A 402 -17.67 8.62 21.53
CA LEU A 402 -18.41 9.60 22.35
C LEU A 402 -19.02 10.72 21.50
N GLY A 403 -18.41 11.02 20.35
CA GLY A 403 -18.91 12.03 19.44
C GLY A 403 -18.06 12.28 18.22
N TRP A 404 -18.46 13.28 17.45
CA TRP A 404 -17.89 13.60 16.15
C TRP A 404 -17.96 15.10 15.88
N CYS A 405 -17.12 15.59 14.96
CA CYS A 405 -17.13 16.96 14.50
C CYS A 405 -16.81 17.00 13.00
N HIS A 406 -17.67 17.69 12.25
CA HIS A 406 -17.41 18.13 10.87
C HIS A 406 -17.86 19.60 10.75
N GLY A 407 -17.11 20.42 10.01
CA GLY A 407 -17.38 21.86 9.90
C GLY A 407 -16.76 22.53 8.67
N ARG A 408 -17.14 23.79 8.43
CA ARG A 408 -16.66 24.62 7.30
C ARG A 408 -15.13 24.69 7.33
N GLY A 409 -14.47 24.04 6.37
CA GLY A 409 -12.99 23.91 6.31
C GLY A 409 -12.45 22.50 6.08
N GLY A 410 -13.32 21.48 6.01
CA GLY A 410 -12.92 20.10 5.68
C GLY A 410 -12.23 19.34 6.82
N GLU A 411 -12.47 19.76 8.06
CA GLU A 411 -11.97 19.07 9.26
C GLU A 411 -12.94 17.94 9.65
N PHE A 412 -12.41 16.72 9.80
CA PHE A 412 -13.17 15.57 10.28
C PHE A 412 -12.52 15.06 11.56
N LEU A 413 -13.26 15.12 12.68
CA LEU A 413 -12.78 14.67 13.98
C LEU A 413 -13.73 13.67 14.63
N LEU A 414 -13.16 12.73 15.36
CA LEU A 414 -13.86 11.70 16.11
C LEU A 414 -13.36 11.72 17.56
N VAL A 415 -14.30 11.62 18.51
CA VAL A 415 -14.03 11.70 19.95
C VAL A 415 -14.31 10.33 20.58
N TYR A 416 -13.31 9.73 21.19
CA TYR A 416 -13.39 8.43 21.86
C TYR A 416 -13.10 8.55 23.36
N GLU A 417 -13.50 7.51 24.11
CA GLU A 417 -12.99 7.31 25.46
C GLU A 417 -11.45 7.22 25.47
N PHE A 418 -10.82 7.80 26.50
CA PHE A 418 -9.38 7.74 26.65
C PHE A 418 -8.93 6.39 27.23
N MET A 419 -7.90 5.80 26.63
CA MET A 419 -7.37 4.49 27.00
C MET A 419 -5.99 4.68 27.66
N PRO A 420 -5.90 4.69 29.01
CA PRO A 420 -4.72 5.16 29.72
C PRO A 420 -3.48 4.29 29.55
N ASN A 421 -3.66 3.00 29.25
CA ASN A 421 -2.56 2.06 29.01
C ASN A 421 -2.17 1.96 27.53
N GLY A 422 -2.73 2.79 26.65
CA GLY A 422 -2.36 2.84 25.24
C GLY A 422 -2.71 1.56 24.48
N SER A 423 -1.95 1.25 23.43
CA SER A 423 -2.16 0.12 22.53
C SER A 423 -1.39 -1.13 22.96
N LEU A 424 -1.92 -2.31 22.64
CA LEU A 424 -1.29 -3.59 22.89
C LEU A 424 0.08 -3.72 22.20
N ASP A 425 0.26 -3.14 21.00
CA ASP A 425 1.56 -3.16 20.30
C ASP A 425 2.67 -2.47 21.08
N SER A 426 2.35 -1.43 21.85
CA SER A 426 3.32 -0.71 22.67
C SER A 426 3.85 -1.61 23.78
N HIS A 427 2.97 -2.41 24.39
CA HIS A 427 3.32 -3.36 25.45
C HIS A 427 4.03 -4.61 24.95
N LEU A 428 3.66 -5.10 23.77
CA LEU A 428 4.30 -6.28 23.19
C LEU A 428 5.69 -5.96 22.61
N HIS A 429 5.85 -4.83 21.92
CA HIS A 429 7.02 -4.61 21.06
C HIS A 429 7.89 -3.41 21.40
N ARG A 430 7.40 -2.46 22.20
CA ARG A 430 8.10 -1.17 22.45
C ARG A 430 8.49 -0.95 23.91
N SER A 431 7.76 -1.57 24.83
CA SER A 431 8.02 -1.47 26.27
C SER A 431 9.20 -2.33 26.69
N ALA A 432 10.07 -1.77 27.54
CA ALA A 432 11.09 -2.53 28.25
C ALA A 432 10.44 -3.45 29.32
N GLU A 433 9.30 -3.03 29.88
CA GLU A 433 8.52 -3.84 30.80
C GLU A 433 7.59 -4.78 30.03
N CYS A 434 7.78 -6.08 30.27
CA CYS A 434 6.99 -7.14 29.67
C CYS A 434 5.57 -7.16 30.25
N LEU A 435 4.55 -7.09 29.38
CA LEU A 435 3.16 -7.33 29.80
C LEU A 435 3.04 -8.77 30.31
N GLN A 436 2.57 -8.95 31.54
CA GLN A 436 2.50 -10.27 32.18
C GLN A 436 1.42 -11.15 31.55
N TRP A 437 1.59 -12.47 31.66
CA TRP A 437 0.72 -13.46 31.01
C TRP A 437 -0.78 -13.27 31.29
N PRO A 438 -1.25 -13.02 32.53
CA PRO A 438 -2.68 -12.85 32.78
C PRO A 438 -3.32 -11.72 31.96
N ALA A 439 -2.60 -10.61 31.74
CA ALA A 439 -3.08 -9.51 30.93
C ALA A 439 -3.05 -9.84 29.43
N ARG A 440 -2.04 -10.60 28.97
CA ARG A 440 -1.96 -11.12 27.59
C ARG A 440 -3.11 -12.06 27.26
N HIS A 441 -3.36 -13.04 28.12
CA HIS A 441 -4.46 -13.99 27.95
C HIS A 441 -5.81 -13.26 27.94
N LYS A 442 -6.01 -12.33 28.87
CA LYS A 442 -7.19 -11.45 28.93
C LYS A 442 -7.36 -10.61 27.65
N ALA A 443 -6.26 -10.13 27.06
CA ALA A 443 -6.32 -9.38 25.81
C ALA A 443 -6.76 -10.26 24.62
N ALA A 444 -6.26 -11.49 24.52
CA ALA A 444 -6.70 -12.45 23.50
C ALA A 444 -8.20 -12.77 23.63
N LEU A 445 -8.68 -13.02 24.85
CA LEU A 445 -10.10 -13.24 25.12
C LEU A 445 -10.96 -12.01 24.80
N GLY A 446 -10.50 -10.82 25.19
CA GLY A 446 -11.21 -9.57 24.91
C GLY A 446 -11.34 -9.29 23.41
N LEU A 447 -10.27 -9.53 22.64
CA LEU A 447 -10.29 -9.38 21.19
C LEU A 447 -11.22 -10.39 20.50
N ALA A 448 -11.17 -11.66 20.94
CA ALA A 448 -12.09 -12.68 20.43
C ALA A 448 -13.55 -12.34 20.76
N SER A 449 -13.83 -11.84 21.97
CA SER A 449 -15.17 -11.37 22.37
C SER A 449 -15.64 -10.18 21.54
N ALA A 450 -14.75 -9.24 21.21
CA ALA A 450 -15.06 -8.11 20.33
C ALA A 450 -15.45 -8.58 18.91
N LEU A 451 -14.65 -9.46 18.33
CA LEU A 451 -14.92 -10.01 17.00
C LEU A 451 -16.17 -10.90 16.98
N PHE A 452 -16.43 -11.65 18.05
CA PHE A 452 -17.68 -12.40 18.21
C PHE A 452 -18.90 -11.48 18.15
N TYR A 453 -18.90 -10.40 18.91
CA TYR A 453 -19.95 -9.38 18.87
C TYR A 453 -20.16 -8.81 17.46
N LEU A 454 -19.07 -8.41 16.79
CA LEU A 454 -19.13 -7.84 15.44
C LEU A 454 -19.68 -8.84 14.41
N HIS A 455 -19.25 -10.10 14.48
CA HIS A 455 -19.58 -11.11 13.47
C HIS A 455 -20.93 -11.79 13.67
N HIS A 456 -21.41 -11.91 14.92
CA HIS A 456 -22.56 -12.75 15.26
C HIS A 456 -23.69 -12.01 15.99
N GLU A 457 -23.38 -11.00 16.80
CA GLU A 457 -24.41 -10.28 17.58
C GLU A 457 -24.92 -9.02 16.87
N CYS A 458 -24.16 -8.51 15.89
CA CYS A 458 -24.57 -7.38 15.06
C CYS A 458 -25.41 -7.85 13.86
N GLU A 459 -26.51 -7.14 13.58
CA GLU A 459 -27.32 -7.36 12.38
C GLU A 459 -27.52 -6.04 11.60
N PRO A 460 -26.98 -5.92 10.37
CA PRO A 460 -26.09 -6.87 9.69
C PRO A 460 -24.72 -7.00 10.39
N GLY A 461 -24.05 -8.14 10.20
CA GLY A 461 -22.72 -8.39 10.78
C GLY A 461 -21.67 -7.37 10.29
N VAL A 462 -20.62 -7.16 11.07
CA VAL A 462 -19.56 -6.18 10.80
C VAL A 462 -18.23 -6.90 10.62
N VAL A 463 -17.51 -6.63 9.54
CA VAL A 463 -16.11 -7.06 9.34
C VAL A 463 -15.20 -5.86 9.56
N HIS A 464 -14.19 -6.00 10.42
CA HIS A 464 -13.31 -4.92 10.87
C HIS A 464 -12.24 -4.57 9.84
N ARG A 465 -11.60 -5.57 9.23
CA ARG A 465 -10.60 -5.46 8.14
C ARG A 465 -9.23 -4.89 8.51
N ASP A 466 -9.00 -4.59 9.79
CA ASP A 466 -7.70 -4.05 10.26
C ASP A 466 -7.42 -4.46 11.70
N VAL A 467 -7.67 -5.74 12.01
CA VAL A 467 -7.36 -6.31 13.31
C VAL A 467 -5.85 -6.46 13.45
N LYS A 468 -5.25 -5.70 14.36
CA LYS A 468 -3.82 -5.69 14.65
C LYS A 468 -3.55 -5.13 16.05
N PRO A 469 -2.39 -5.39 16.69
CA PRO A 469 -2.17 -5.00 18.08
C PRO A 469 -2.21 -3.48 18.31
N SER A 470 -1.90 -2.66 17.29
CA SER A 470 -1.96 -1.18 17.43
C SER A 470 -3.39 -0.65 17.48
N ASN A 471 -4.38 -1.44 17.04
CA ASN A 471 -5.79 -1.11 17.09
C ASN A 471 -6.49 -1.74 18.31
N VAL A 472 -5.76 -2.48 19.15
CA VAL A 472 -6.26 -3.04 20.40
C VAL A 472 -5.76 -2.18 21.55
N MET A 473 -6.67 -1.42 22.16
CA MET A 473 -6.37 -0.49 23.25
C MET A 473 -6.59 -1.14 24.62
N LEU A 474 -5.86 -0.68 25.63
CA LEU A 474 -5.91 -1.20 26.99
C LEU A 474 -6.46 -0.14 27.96
N ASP A 475 -7.54 -0.48 28.67
CA ASP A 475 -8.10 0.39 29.71
C ASP A 475 -7.27 0.34 31.00
N SER A 476 -7.69 1.07 32.04
CA SER A 476 -6.97 1.14 33.33
C SER A 476 -6.80 -0.22 34.03
N ALA A 477 -7.66 -1.20 33.74
CA ALA A 477 -7.60 -2.55 34.28
C ALA A 477 -7.04 -3.57 33.26
N PHE A 478 -6.34 -3.07 32.24
CA PHE A 478 -5.75 -3.86 31.15
C PHE A 478 -6.77 -4.74 30.42
N ASN A 479 -8.05 -4.34 30.37
CA ASN A 479 -9.01 -4.96 29.45
C ASN A 479 -8.74 -4.47 28.03
N ALA A 480 -8.71 -5.41 27.08
CA ALA A 480 -8.57 -5.08 25.66
C ALA A 480 -9.88 -4.55 25.06
N LYS A 481 -9.77 -3.46 24.29
CA LYS A 481 -10.84 -2.90 23.48
C LYS A 481 -10.37 -2.67 22.05
N LEU A 482 -11.06 -3.24 21.08
CA LEU A 482 -10.79 -3.05 19.66
C LEU A 482 -11.31 -1.68 19.20
N GLY A 483 -10.47 -0.91 18.53
CA GLY A 483 -10.78 0.40 17.96
C GLY A 483 -10.38 0.50 16.49
N ASP A 484 -10.57 1.70 15.93
CA ASP A 484 -10.30 2.06 14.52
C ASP A 484 -11.17 1.34 13.49
N PHE A 485 -12.37 1.87 13.28
CA PHE A 485 -13.38 1.29 12.39
C PHE A 485 -13.41 1.95 11.00
N GLY A 486 -12.38 2.74 10.65
CA GLY A 486 -12.34 3.47 9.36
C GLY A 486 -12.45 2.57 8.13
N LEU A 487 -12.01 1.30 8.25
CA LEU A 487 -12.07 0.30 7.17
C LEU A 487 -13.25 -0.68 7.29
N ALA A 488 -14.00 -0.65 8.40
CA ALA A 488 -15.03 -1.62 8.69
C ALA A 488 -16.15 -1.62 7.64
N ARG A 489 -16.81 -2.76 7.44
CA ARG A 489 -17.90 -2.92 6.46
C ARG A 489 -19.02 -3.80 7.01
N LEU A 490 -20.26 -3.51 6.61
CA LEU A 490 -21.41 -4.35 6.90
C LEU A 490 -21.46 -5.55 5.93
N VAL A 491 -21.81 -6.73 6.44
CA VAL A 491 -21.92 -7.98 5.70
C VAL A 491 -23.29 -8.60 5.97
N ALA A 492 -24.02 -8.94 4.90
CA ALA A 492 -25.34 -9.57 5.02
C ALA A 492 -25.22 -11.05 5.43
N ASN A 493 -26.26 -11.58 6.05
CA ASN A 493 -26.28 -12.94 6.64
C ASN A 493 -26.14 -14.08 5.61
N ASP A 494 -26.24 -13.80 4.32
CA ASP A 494 -26.11 -14.76 3.21
C ASP A 494 -24.69 -14.82 2.60
N GLY A 495 -23.71 -14.15 3.23
CA GLY A 495 -22.34 -14.09 2.71
C GLY A 495 -22.20 -13.26 1.44
N GLN A 496 -23.27 -12.60 0.98
CA GLN A 496 -23.21 -11.62 -0.11
C GLN A 496 -22.80 -10.26 0.46
N PHE A 497 -21.68 -9.75 -0.06
CA PHE A 497 -21.21 -8.41 0.24
C PHE A 497 -22.16 -7.38 -0.38
N LEU A 498 -22.61 -6.40 0.40
CA LEU A 498 -23.40 -5.29 -0.14
C LEU A 498 -22.59 -4.42 -1.14
N GLN A 499 -21.25 -4.53 -1.17
CA GLN A 499 -20.35 -3.80 -2.08
C GLN A 499 -19.06 -4.59 -2.38
N THR A 500 -18.54 -4.50 -3.61
CA THR A 500 -17.18 -4.92 -3.95
C THR A 500 -16.17 -4.08 -3.16
N THR A 501 -15.33 -4.72 -2.33
CA THR A 501 -14.39 -4.02 -1.45
C THR A 501 -13.08 -3.68 -2.17
N LEU A 502 -12.52 -2.51 -1.89
CA LEU A 502 -11.14 -2.15 -2.26
C LEU A 502 -10.20 -2.89 -1.29
N LEU A 503 -9.10 -3.49 -1.77
CA LEU A 503 -8.10 -4.13 -0.90
C LEU A 503 -7.58 -3.10 0.13
N ALA A 504 -7.80 -3.37 1.42
CA ALA A 504 -7.37 -2.50 2.52
C ALA A 504 -7.28 -3.29 3.84
N GLY A 505 -6.28 -3.02 4.68
CA GLY A 505 -5.95 -3.73 5.94
C GLY A 505 -4.45 -4.03 6.09
N THR A 506 -3.86 -4.03 7.28
CA THR A 506 -2.39 -3.99 7.40
C THR A 506 -1.69 -5.28 6.89
N LEU A 507 -0.71 -5.17 5.99
CA LEU A 507 -0.21 -6.29 5.15
C LEU A 507 0.16 -7.57 5.93
N PRO A 508 0.92 -7.53 7.04
CA PRO A 508 1.29 -8.75 7.78
C PRO A 508 0.10 -9.48 8.45
N TYR A 509 -1.07 -8.84 8.53
CA TYR A 509 -2.29 -9.37 9.14
C TYR A 509 -3.33 -9.81 8.11
N MET A 510 -3.11 -9.47 6.83
CA MET A 510 -4.07 -9.77 5.78
C MET A 510 -4.09 -11.27 5.47
N ALA A 511 -5.31 -11.81 5.36
CA ALA A 511 -5.52 -13.19 4.96
C ALA A 511 -5.08 -13.42 3.52
N PRO A 512 -4.55 -14.60 3.19
CA PRO A 512 -3.86 -14.79 1.93
C PRO A 512 -4.83 -14.87 0.73
N GLU A 513 -6.06 -15.36 0.93
CA GLU A 513 -7.16 -15.26 -0.04
C GLU A 513 -7.67 -13.83 -0.25
N TYR A 514 -7.50 -12.96 0.77
CA TYR A 514 -7.97 -11.57 0.66
C TYR A 514 -7.16 -10.80 -0.39
N TYR A 515 -5.88 -11.13 -0.55
CA TYR A 515 -5.08 -10.65 -1.67
C TYR A 515 -5.75 -11.05 -3.00
N HIS A 516 -5.92 -12.35 -3.24
CA HIS A 516 -6.37 -12.86 -4.54
C HIS A 516 -7.78 -12.40 -4.92
N ASP A 517 -8.72 -12.48 -3.99
CA ASP A 517 -10.14 -12.24 -4.29
C ASP A 517 -10.55 -10.78 -4.07
N GLY A 518 -9.75 -10.00 -3.33
CA GLY A 518 -10.08 -8.63 -2.92
C GLY A 518 -11.32 -8.55 -2.03
N LYS A 519 -11.81 -9.67 -1.50
CA LYS A 519 -13.06 -9.78 -0.72
C LYS A 519 -12.75 -10.00 0.77
N ALA A 520 -13.04 -8.99 1.59
CA ALA A 520 -12.92 -9.12 3.03
C ALA A 520 -14.13 -9.86 3.60
N SER A 521 -13.92 -10.84 4.46
CA SER A 521 -14.98 -11.64 5.09
C SER A 521 -14.74 -11.83 6.60
N LYS A 522 -15.68 -12.48 7.30
CA LYS A 522 -15.50 -12.84 8.72
C LYS A 522 -14.23 -13.68 8.91
N GLU A 523 -13.95 -14.57 7.96
CA GLU A 523 -12.77 -15.44 7.95
C GLU A 523 -11.46 -14.66 7.76
N THR A 524 -11.49 -13.50 7.09
CA THR A 524 -10.32 -12.62 6.96
C THR A 524 -9.98 -11.91 8.28
N ASP A 525 -10.99 -11.51 9.06
CA ASP A 525 -10.80 -11.00 10.42
C ASP A 525 -10.31 -12.10 11.36
N VAL A 526 -10.81 -13.34 11.22
CA VAL A 526 -10.34 -14.50 11.98
C VAL A 526 -8.87 -14.77 11.70
N TYR A 527 -8.42 -14.70 10.46
CA TYR A 527 -6.99 -14.83 10.13
C TYR A 527 -6.16 -13.76 10.84
N SER A 528 -6.60 -12.50 10.74
CA SER A 528 -5.93 -11.37 11.40
C SER A 528 -5.85 -11.56 12.93
N PHE A 529 -6.93 -12.06 13.54
CA PHE A 529 -6.95 -12.47 14.95
C PHE A 529 -5.93 -13.56 15.26
N GLY A 530 -5.80 -14.57 14.39
CA GLY A 530 -4.81 -15.64 14.52
C GLY A 530 -3.39 -15.10 14.60
N ILE A 531 -3.03 -14.16 13.72
CA ILE A 531 -1.74 -13.48 13.77
C ILE A 531 -1.54 -12.75 15.10
N VAL A 532 -2.53 -11.96 15.54
CA VAL A 532 -2.46 -11.23 16.83
C VAL A 532 -2.32 -12.18 18.02
N ALA A 533 -3.02 -13.31 18.02
CA ALA A 533 -2.92 -14.32 19.09
C ALA A 533 -1.50 -14.90 19.18
N LEU A 534 -0.86 -15.16 18.04
CA LEU A 534 0.54 -15.61 18.00
C LEU A 534 1.51 -14.53 18.48
N GLU A 535 1.27 -13.26 18.15
CA GLU A 535 2.08 -12.15 18.67
C GLU A 535 1.90 -11.97 20.18
N ILE A 536 0.68 -12.10 20.71
CA ILE A 536 0.41 -12.03 22.15
C ILE A 536 1.23 -13.09 22.89
N ALA A 537 1.23 -14.32 22.37
CA ALA A 537 1.94 -15.44 22.98
C ALA A 537 3.46 -15.33 22.87
N SER A 538 3.97 -14.93 21.70
CA SER A 538 5.42 -14.94 21.40
C SER A 538 6.14 -13.63 21.68
N GLY A 539 5.42 -12.51 21.78
CA GLY A 539 6.01 -11.17 21.85
C GLY A 539 6.81 -10.77 20.61
N ARG A 540 6.67 -11.50 19.49
CA ARG A 540 7.39 -11.25 18.24
C ARG A 540 6.45 -10.67 17.19
N ARG A 541 6.97 -9.81 16.31
CA ARG A 541 6.19 -9.26 15.19
C ARG A 541 5.95 -10.34 14.12
N PRO A 542 4.94 -10.19 13.25
CA PRO A 542 4.59 -11.24 12.29
C PRO A 542 5.68 -11.51 11.24
N MET A 543 6.55 -10.52 10.99
CA MET A 543 7.68 -10.58 10.07
C MET A 543 8.93 -10.03 10.77
N THR A 544 9.96 -10.86 10.94
CA THR A 544 11.28 -10.48 11.49
C THR A 544 12.37 -11.20 10.70
N ASP A 545 13.38 -10.46 10.22
CA ASP A 545 14.72 -10.89 9.77
C ASP A 545 14.81 -12.34 9.24
N ALA A 546 14.05 -12.65 8.18
CA ALA A 546 14.05 -13.89 7.38
C ALA A 546 13.05 -15.02 7.72
N THR A 547 12.14 -14.91 8.69
CA THR A 547 11.09 -15.95 8.92
C THR A 547 9.72 -15.35 9.26
N LEU A 548 8.64 -15.96 8.74
CA LEU A 548 7.26 -15.62 9.12
C LEU A 548 6.92 -16.25 10.48
N LEU A 549 6.34 -15.45 11.39
CA LEU A 549 5.98 -15.91 12.74
C LEU A 549 5.12 -17.19 12.70
N VAL A 550 4.15 -17.22 11.80
CA VAL A 550 3.25 -18.37 11.61
C VAL A 550 4.02 -19.64 11.27
N GLU A 551 5.04 -19.55 10.40
CA GLU A 551 5.84 -20.71 9.97
C GLU A 551 6.63 -21.27 11.14
N ARG A 552 7.32 -20.39 11.86
CA ARG A 552 8.10 -20.78 13.04
C ARG A 552 7.24 -21.44 14.12
N VAL A 553 6.06 -20.90 14.42
CA VAL A 553 5.17 -21.50 15.44
C VAL A 553 4.59 -22.83 14.94
N TRP A 554 4.27 -22.95 13.64
CA TRP A 554 3.77 -24.20 13.07
C TRP A 554 4.83 -25.32 13.10
N GLU A 555 6.09 -24.99 12.81
CA GLU A 555 7.20 -25.94 12.92
C GLU A 555 7.37 -26.46 14.35
N LEU A 556 7.29 -25.58 15.34
CA LEU A 556 7.36 -25.96 16.75
C LEU A 556 6.16 -26.80 17.17
N TYR A 557 4.96 -26.48 16.69
CA TYR A 557 3.77 -27.33 16.87
C TYR A 557 3.98 -28.74 16.30
N GLY A 558 4.50 -28.85 15.07
CA GLY A 558 4.80 -30.15 14.44
C GLY A 558 5.82 -31.00 15.19
N LYS A 559 6.74 -30.36 15.93
CA LYS A 559 7.74 -31.01 16.79
C LYS A 559 7.22 -31.33 18.20
N GLY A 560 5.98 -30.96 18.53
CA GLY A 560 5.44 -31.08 19.90
C GLY A 560 6.07 -30.09 20.90
N ALA A 561 6.68 -29.02 20.41
CA ALA A 561 7.46 -28.04 21.16
C ALA A 561 6.86 -26.63 21.10
N ILE A 562 5.54 -26.51 20.91
CA ILE A 562 4.88 -25.22 20.64
C ILE A 562 5.15 -24.15 21.72
N LEU A 563 5.28 -24.56 22.98
CA LEU A 563 5.57 -23.66 24.10
C LEU A 563 6.94 -22.99 24.02
N GLU A 564 7.89 -23.51 23.22
CA GLU A 564 9.16 -22.85 22.95
C GLU A 564 9.00 -21.56 22.13
N ALA A 565 7.84 -21.35 21.51
CA ALA A 565 7.52 -20.09 20.85
C ALA A 565 7.13 -18.97 21.82
N ALA A 566 6.99 -19.26 23.13
CA ALA A 566 6.54 -18.28 24.11
C ALA A 566 7.54 -17.13 24.24
N ASP A 567 7.04 -15.95 24.57
CA ASP A 567 7.89 -14.79 24.79
C ASP A 567 8.91 -15.07 25.89
N GLU A 568 10.19 -15.03 25.51
CA GLU A 568 11.33 -15.32 26.40
C GLU A 568 11.34 -14.39 27.63
N ARG A 569 10.78 -13.18 27.51
CA ARG A 569 10.67 -12.21 28.62
C ARG A 569 9.68 -12.64 29.70
N LEU A 570 8.77 -13.58 29.42
CA LEU A 570 7.90 -14.17 30.45
C LEU A 570 8.66 -15.15 31.34
N ALA A 571 9.86 -15.61 30.95
CA ALA A 571 10.71 -16.51 31.74
C ALA A 571 9.99 -17.77 32.28
N GLY A 572 8.98 -18.27 31.56
CA GLY A 572 8.16 -19.42 31.97
C GLY A 572 7.00 -19.09 32.92
N ASP A 573 6.80 -17.82 33.29
CA ASP A 573 5.69 -17.36 34.13
C ASP A 573 4.40 -17.18 33.31
N PHE A 574 3.82 -18.32 32.91
CA PHE A 574 2.54 -18.40 32.23
C PHE A 574 1.85 -19.73 32.51
N ASP A 575 0.51 -19.75 32.43
CA ASP A 575 -0.22 -21.01 32.45
C ASP A 575 0.03 -21.76 31.14
N ARG A 576 0.61 -22.96 31.24
CA ARG A 576 1.01 -23.74 30.05
C ARG A 576 -0.18 -24.14 29.18
N LYS A 577 -1.35 -24.42 29.77
CA LYS A 577 -2.55 -24.84 29.03
C LYS A 577 -3.17 -23.65 28.31
N GLU A 578 -3.23 -22.49 28.97
CA GLU A 578 -3.69 -21.26 28.33
C GLU A 578 -2.76 -20.87 27.18
N MET A 579 -1.44 -20.91 27.39
CA MET A 579 -0.44 -20.58 26.35
C MET A 579 -0.56 -21.48 25.13
N GLU A 580 -0.60 -22.80 25.35
CA GLU A 580 -0.79 -23.78 24.28
C GLU A 580 -2.09 -23.52 23.51
N ARG A 581 -3.19 -23.24 24.20
CA ARG A 581 -4.48 -22.91 23.57
C ARG A 581 -4.41 -21.64 22.73
N VAL A 582 -3.80 -20.57 23.23
CA VAL A 582 -3.65 -19.33 22.46
C VAL A 582 -2.84 -19.59 21.19
N MET A 583 -1.75 -20.34 21.27
CA MET A 583 -0.91 -20.63 20.10
C MET A 583 -1.59 -21.56 19.09
N VAL A 584 -2.20 -22.66 19.54
CA VAL A 584 -2.90 -23.61 18.66
C VAL A 584 -4.12 -22.94 18.01
N VAL A 585 -4.90 -22.15 18.75
CA VAL A 585 -5.99 -21.36 18.17
C VAL A 585 -5.44 -20.32 17.21
N GLY A 586 -4.31 -19.68 17.52
CA GLY A 586 -3.60 -18.78 16.61
C GLY A 586 -3.28 -19.43 15.26
N LEU A 587 -2.71 -20.65 15.28
CA LEU A 587 -2.44 -21.44 14.08
C LEU A 587 -3.72 -21.86 13.34
N TRP A 588 -4.77 -22.27 14.06
CA TRP A 588 -6.05 -22.67 13.48
C TRP A 588 -6.73 -21.49 12.76
N CYS A 589 -6.71 -20.32 13.38
CA CYS A 589 -7.20 -19.07 12.81
C CYS A 589 -6.33 -18.61 11.64
N ALA A 590 -5.01 -18.77 11.69
CA ALA A 590 -4.07 -18.43 10.62
C ALA A 590 -3.97 -19.50 9.52
N HIS A 591 -4.90 -20.45 9.45
CA HIS A 591 -4.90 -21.49 8.43
C HIS A 591 -4.98 -20.87 7.02
N PRO A 592 -4.15 -21.30 6.04
CA PRO A 592 -4.13 -20.69 4.71
C PRO A 592 -5.45 -20.81 3.95
N ASP A 593 -6.11 -21.96 4.03
CA ASP A 593 -7.49 -22.13 3.54
C ASP A 593 -8.49 -21.51 4.52
N CYS A 594 -9.25 -20.52 4.06
CA CYS A 594 -10.27 -19.83 4.84
C CYS A 594 -11.42 -20.73 5.30
N LYS A 595 -11.72 -21.81 4.58
CA LYS A 595 -12.80 -22.75 4.93
C LYS A 595 -12.45 -23.67 6.11
N LEU A 596 -11.16 -23.81 6.40
CA LEU A 596 -10.65 -24.63 7.50
C LEU A 596 -10.39 -23.81 8.76
N ARG A 597 -10.54 -22.48 8.70
CA ARG A 597 -10.50 -21.60 9.86
C ARG A 597 -11.74 -21.81 10.73
N PRO A 598 -11.62 -21.64 12.05
CA PRO A 598 -12.77 -21.64 12.93
C PRO A 598 -13.64 -20.40 12.69
N THR A 599 -14.91 -20.46 13.06
CA THR A 599 -15.62 -19.22 13.40
C THR A 599 -14.99 -18.61 14.64
N ILE A 600 -15.06 -17.29 14.80
CA ILE A 600 -14.53 -16.66 16.01
C ILE A 600 -15.19 -17.18 17.29
N GLN A 601 -16.44 -17.65 17.22
CA GLN A 601 -17.12 -18.32 18.33
C GLN A 601 -16.44 -19.65 18.71
N GLN A 602 -16.10 -20.47 17.71
CA GLN A 602 -15.37 -21.73 17.95
C GLN A 602 -14.00 -21.45 18.55
N ALA A 603 -13.26 -20.47 18.03
CA ALA A 603 -11.99 -20.03 18.59
C ALA A 603 -12.14 -19.58 20.05
N PHE A 604 -13.14 -18.75 20.35
CA PHE A 604 -13.44 -18.27 21.70
C PHE A 604 -13.71 -19.42 22.68
N ASN A 605 -14.54 -20.39 22.30
CA ASN A 605 -14.88 -21.54 23.17
C ASN A 605 -13.66 -22.44 23.47
N VAL A 606 -12.69 -22.53 22.54
CA VAL A 606 -11.43 -23.25 22.80
C VAL A 606 -10.53 -22.44 23.73
N LEU A 607 -10.46 -21.12 23.56
CA LEU A 607 -9.69 -20.24 24.45
C LEU A 607 -10.23 -20.25 25.89
N THR A 608 -11.55 -20.28 26.08
CA THR A 608 -12.20 -20.36 27.41
C THR A 608 -12.21 -21.77 28.01
N MET A 609 -11.56 -22.75 27.37
CA MET A 609 -11.54 -24.16 27.77
C MET A 609 -12.90 -24.87 27.80
N GLU A 610 -13.92 -24.31 27.16
CA GLU A 610 -15.24 -24.96 27.00
C GLU A 610 -15.21 -26.08 25.95
N LYS A 611 -14.22 -26.04 25.04
CA LYS A 611 -13.98 -27.05 24.01
C LYS A 611 -12.53 -27.54 24.03
N GLU A 612 -12.32 -28.75 23.52
CA GLU A 612 -10.99 -29.33 23.35
C GLU A 612 -10.19 -28.63 22.25
N LEU A 613 -8.87 -28.78 22.29
CA LEU A 613 -7.98 -28.26 21.26
C LEU A 613 -8.27 -28.90 19.90
N PRO A 614 -8.26 -28.12 18.79
CA PRO A 614 -8.35 -28.70 17.46
C PRO A 614 -7.09 -29.50 17.15
N SER A 615 -7.24 -30.61 16.43
CA SER A 615 -6.10 -31.34 15.86
C SER A 615 -5.70 -30.69 14.54
N LEU A 616 -4.61 -29.93 14.53
CA LEU A 616 -4.06 -29.32 13.32
C LEU A 616 -3.03 -30.23 12.63
N PRO A 617 -2.84 -30.11 11.30
CA PRO A 617 -1.75 -30.79 10.60
C PRO A 617 -0.38 -30.45 11.18
N LEU A 618 0.48 -31.45 11.34
CA LEU A 618 1.82 -31.28 11.95
C LEU A 618 2.75 -30.40 11.09
N ALA A 619 2.56 -30.40 9.78
CA ALA A 619 3.22 -29.46 8.88
C ALA A 619 2.22 -28.42 8.39
N ARG A 620 2.68 -27.18 8.16
CA ARG A 620 1.81 -26.11 7.65
C ARG A 620 1.20 -26.51 6.31
N PRO A 621 -0.14 -26.53 6.17
CA PRO A 621 -0.79 -26.83 4.91
C PRO A 621 -0.42 -25.81 3.84
N ARG A 622 -0.21 -26.26 2.61
CA ARG A 622 0.02 -25.34 1.49
C ARG A 622 -1.29 -24.64 1.13
N PRO A 623 -1.29 -23.34 0.81
CA PRO A 623 -2.49 -22.67 0.30
C PRO A 623 -2.97 -23.37 -0.99
N MET A 624 -4.13 -24.02 -0.95
CA MET A 624 -4.78 -24.55 -2.15
C MET A 624 -5.64 -23.45 -2.76
N TYR A 625 -5.07 -22.60 -3.61
CA TYR A 625 -5.90 -21.75 -4.46
C TYR A 625 -6.37 -22.58 -5.65
N HIS A 626 -7.65 -22.95 -5.66
CA HIS A 626 -8.27 -23.39 -6.91
C HIS A 626 -8.26 -22.22 -7.88
N GLN A 627 -7.68 -22.39 -9.08
CA GLN A 627 -7.94 -21.48 -10.20
C GLN A 627 -9.43 -21.57 -10.55
N PRO A 628 -10.24 -20.53 -10.30
CA PRO A 628 -11.55 -20.45 -10.92
C PRO A 628 -11.33 -20.08 -12.38
N SER A 629 -12.07 -20.70 -13.30
CA SER A 629 -12.23 -20.22 -14.67
C SER A 629 -12.76 -18.78 -14.63
N PHE A 630 -11.89 -17.79 -14.87
CA PHE A 630 -12.22 -16.37 -14.75
C PHE A 630 -12.49 -15.72 -16.12
N ASN A 631 -13.69 -15.15 -16.25
CA ASN A 631 -13.95 -14.00 -17.12
C ASN A 631 -13.27 -12.77 -16.48
N SER A 632 -12.25 -12.24 -17.16
CA SER A 632 -11.30 -11.23 -16.69
C SER A 632 -11.72 -9.80 -17.03
N ALA A 633 -11.95 -8.94 -16.03
CA ALA A 633 -12.01 -7.48 -16.24
C ALA A 633 -11.89 -6.58 -14.97
N SER A 634 -11.61 -7.05 -13.74
CA SER A 634 -11.78 -6.14 -12.57
C SER A 634 -10.89 -6.29 -11.33
N ALA A 635 -9.92 -7.22 -11.29
CA ALA A 635 -9.18 -7.51 -10.06
C ALA A 635 -7.76 -6.93 -9.98
N SER A 636 -7.13 -6.63 -11.11
CA SER A 636 -5.68 -6.40 -11.23
C SER A 636 -5.19 -4.99 -10.82
N THR A 637 -6.07 -4.00 -10.69
CA THR A 637 -5.69 -2.59 -10.43
C THR A 637 -5.69 -2.14 -8.97
N LYS A 638 -6.03 -3.02 -8.00
CA LYS A 638 -6.29 -2.63 -6.59
C LYS A 638 -5.19 -3.01 -5.59
N PHE A 639 -4.15 -3.71 -6.03
CA PHE A 639 -3.14 -4.31 -5.16
C PHE A 639 -2.10 -3.33 -4.59
N LEU A 640 -1.80 -2.23 -5.28
CA LEU A 640 -0.57 -1.46 -5.02
C LEU A 640 -0.75 -0.11 -4.30
N SER A 641 -1.97 0.37 -4.07
CA SER A 641 -2.18 1.64 -3.36
C SER A 641 -2.06 1.53 -1.83
N TRP A 642 -1.90 0.33 -1.28
CA TRP A 642 -2.09 0.08 0.15
C TRP A 642 -0.80 -0.28 0.92
N ALA A 643 0.17 -0.95 0.29
CA ALA A 643 1.37 -1.43 0.98
C ALA A 643 2.28 -0.31 1.52
N MET A 644 2.15 0.93 1.04
CA MET A 644 3.07 2.04 1.33
C MET A 644 2.75 2.90 2.57
N ASN A 645 1.65 2.67 3.29
CA ASN A 645 1.28 3.50 4.45
C ASN A 645 1.53 2.84 5.82
N GLY A 646 2.28 1.73 5.88
CA GLY A 646 2.38 0.87 7.07
C GLY A 646 3.62 1.02 7.98
N THR A 647 4.70 1.68 7.55
CA THR A 647 5.96 1.73 8.31
C THR A 647 6.21 3.11 8.92
N GLY A 648 5.57 3.36 10.07
CA GLY A 648 5.93 4.48 10.95
C GLY A 648 7.24 4.21 11.69
N SER A 649 8.35 4.76 11.18
CA SER A 649 9.62 4.88 11.91
C SER A 649 9.66 6.23 12.63
N THR A 650 9.51 6.23 13.96
CA THR A 650 9.83 7.40 14.80
C THR A 650 11.27 7.32 15.28
N THR A 651 12.01 8.36 14.95
CA THR A 651 13.40 8.66 15.27
C THR A 651 13.70 8.64 16.77
N ALA A 652 14.73 7.89 17.16
CA ALA A 652 15.47 8.11 18.41
C ALA A 652 16.92 8.48 18.07
N SER A 653 17.32 9.66 18.52
CA SER A 653 18.64 10.26 18.38
C SER A 653 19.69 9.45 19.13
N ALA A 654 20.73 8.98 18.43
CA ALA A 654 21.99 8.58 19.04
C ALA A 654 23.13 9.30 18.31
N SER A 655 23.79 10.20 19.04
CA SER A 655 24.92 11.01 18.61
C SER A 655 26.18 10.16 18.42
N LEU A 656 26.90 10.48 17.34
CA LEU A 656 28.29 10.17 16.99
C LEU A 656 29.26 9.94 18.16
N VAL A 657 30.07 8.87 18.08
CA VAL A 657 31.55 8.94 18.19
C VAL A 657 32.17 7.90 17.27
N SER A 658 33.04 8.37 16.38
CA SER A 658 33.94 7.57 15.54
C SER A 658 35.18 7.15 16.35
N SER A 659 35.66 5.92 16.20
CA SER A 659 37.10 5.65 16.22
C SER A 659 37.44 4.37 15.47
N LEU A 660 38.26 4.52 14.44
CA LEU A 660 38.98 3.44 13.76
C LEU A 660 39.82 2.63 14.75
N ALA A 661 39.89 1.32 14.54
CA ALA A 661 41.11 0.54 14.77
C ALA A 661 41.16 -0.66 13.82
N THR A 662 42.00 -0.53 12.82
CA THR A 662 42.47 -1.57 11.91
C THR A 662 43.25 -2.62 12.71
N THR A 663 42.99 -3.92 12.51
CA THR A 663 43.97 -4.95 12.89
C THR A 663 44.00 -6.04 11.83
N THR A 664 45.06 -5.96 11.04
CA THR A 664 45.59 -6.94 10.10
C THR A 664 45.88 -8.26 10.80
N ILE A 665 45.42 -9.38 10.25
CA ILE A 665 45.86 -10.73 10.62
C ILE A 665 46.75 -11.25 9.48
N ALA A 666 48.03 -11.42 9.80
CA ALA A 666 49.04 -12.04 8.94
C ALA A 666 48.98 -13.57 9.09
N ALA A 667 49.15 -14.28 7.98
CA ALA A 667 49.36 -15.72 7.93
C ALA A 667 50.80 -16.09 8.35
N PRO A 668 51.02 -17.24 9.00
CA PRO A 668 52.36 -17.78 9.19
C PRO A 668 52.70 -18.83 8.12
N THR A 669 53.83 -18.60 7.46
CA THR A 669 54.64 -19.61 6.78
C THR A 669 55.55 -20.28 7.80
N GLU A 670 55.52 -21.61 7.90
CA GLU A 670 56.62 -22.40 8.45
C GLU A 670 57.09 -23.41 7.40
N LEU A 671 58.39 -23.37 7.17
CA LEU A 671 59.16 -24.20 6.26
C LEU A 671 60.31 -24.80 7.08
N GLU A 672 60.47 -26.11 6.93
CA GLU A 672 61.71 -26.89 6.93
C GLU A 672 62.08 -27.85 8.08
N ALA A 673 62.51 -29.01 7.57
CA ALA A 673 63.57 -29.91 8.02
C ALA A 673 63.19 -31.06 8.96
N ASN A 674 62.81 -32.20 8.39
CA ASN A 674 63.77 -33.26 7.98
C ASN A 674 63.09 -34.35 7.16
#